data_AF-A0A2D7I4Z7-F1
#
_entry.id   AF-A0A2D7I4Z7-F1
#
_cell.length_a   1.000
_cell.length_b   1.000
_cell.length_c   1.000
_cell.angle_alpha   90.00
_cell.angle_beta   90.00
_cell.angle_gamma   90.00
#
_symmetry.space_group_name_H-M   'P 1'
#
loop_
_entity.id
_entity.type
_entity.pdbx_description
1 polymer ?
#
loop_
_entity_poly.entity_id
_entity_poly.type
_entity_poly.pdbx_seq_one_letter_code
_entity_poly.pdbx_strand_id
1 'polypeptide(L)'
;MEDVRLWSSPWAFEPFLLFSIGLTLFIYLRGFRVIHRQLPQRFPSWRRNAFVIGLGILFLALASPLDGLADLLLQAHMVQHWLLMMVIPPLIWFGLPGVPLLRGLPGQSLKRGVGPLLASPTLQRVLRLITRPTIAWSIWAITTLLWHWPGAYEAALHSRGWHDFEHACFLSASLLLWYPIIRPWPAQDDEDYGSRLIYIGAIMLFNTLFSATFAFSGTAFYETYDQIPKPWNISAVSDQNTAGAFMWIASSIPMLMAAIAIITKWLSPTYAQVEAPEFSPKNQKVTYKVASSKRPGWLYSMALRRWVQFGLLFLAAVIVADGLLGPSTPSAENLAGVLPWTYWRGFVVIGIVAFGNIFCAVCPFTLSRRLAALILRRPFAWPSFLKNKWLAVSIFLLYLWAYETFSLWDSPAWTAWLIVGYFSLCFLIEGLFPRGTFCRYVCPIGQFNFTSASLSPFEVQALNRDTCRSCTTQDCLLGNQDRPGCPTDLFLPSKAGNNDCTFCLDCVRACPHENAAIVRVLPAQAIGQNRIARRTPTIDWVVLCSVIVFGAFVNAAAMVAPIVEAESEFGKILGIGPSLTQTIWFLLGLILVPFATITMCATLSRKLSKTSLSLRRIAVYLVPAFIPLGFAMWLSHLGFHLVTSFTSIIPAVERVVTQFFPGFSTLGMAPLVWNTGDWMSVELIILGIGFLVTLGVGWRLSQELAEKPSVALKLALPWVGLAAVLYFTGAWILLQPMEMRGMVM
;
A
#
# COMPACT_ATOMS: atom_id res chain seq x y z
N MET A 1 -14.50 51.57 -7.19
CA MET A 1 -14.92 50.86 -5.95
C MET A 1 -16.45 50.87 -5.81
N GLU A 2 -17.20 50.64 -6.90
CA GLU A 2 -18.68 50.49 -6.87
C GLU A 2 -19.15 49.08 -7.27
N ASP A 3 -18.24 48.16 -7.60
CA ASP A 3 -18.59 46.84 -8.17
C ASP A 3 -18.19 45.63 -7.29
N VAL A 4 -17.98 45.81 -5.99
CA VAL A 4 -18.02 44.65 -5.08
C VAL A 4 -19.50 44.29 -4.96
N ARG A 5 -19.93 43.26 -5.71
CA ARG A 5 -21.31 42.74 -5.78
C ARG A 5 -21.79 42.33 -4.38
N LEU A 6 -22.18 43.31 -3.57
CA LEU A 6 -22.77 43.10 -2.26
C LEU A 6 -24.23 42.67 -2.44
N TRP A 7 -24.46 41.36 -2.35
CA TRP A 7 -25.66 40.75 -1.75
C TRP A 7 -27.05 41.16 -2.30
N SER A 8 -27.22 41.37 -3.61
CA SER A 8 -28.57 41.61 -4.18
C SER A 8 -29.10 40.54 -5.14
N SER A 9 -28.28 39.57 -5.57
CA SER A 9 -28.80 38.29 -6.11
C SER A 9 -27.89 37.13 -5.69
N PRO A 10 -28.38 36.17 -4.89
CA PRO A 10 -27.59 35.00 -4.50
C PRO A 10 -27.29 34.04 -5.66
N TRP A 11 -27.90 34.23 -6.83
CA TRP A 11 -27.71 33.34 -7.98
C TRP A 11 -27.47 34.13 -9.27
N ALA A 12 -26.42 33.74 -10.00
CA ALA A 12 -26.06 34.31 -11.29
C ALA A 12 -26.61 33.43 -12.43
N PHE A 13 -27.82 33.74 -12.89
CA PHE A 13 -28.48 33.01 -13.99
C PHE A 13 -28.01 33.51 -15.37
N GLU A 14 -26.77 33.22 -15.72
CA GLU A 14 -26.23 33.58 -17.04
C GLU A 14 -26.96 32.80 -18.16
N PRO A 15 -27.59 33.49 -19.14
CA PRO A 15 -28.36 32.82 -20.19
C PRO A 15 -27.55 31.82 -21.00
N PHE A 16 -26.27 32.12 -21.26
CA PHE A 16 -25.37 31.24 -22.01
C PHE A 16 -25.06 29.93 -21.25
N LEU A 17 -24.83 30.03 -19.94
CA LEU A 17 -24.60 28.86 -19.08
C LEU A 17 -25.86 27.97 -19.01
N LEU A 18 -27.02 28.58 -18.76
CA LEU A 18 -28.29 27.85 -18.71
C LEU A 18 -28.62 27.16 -20.03
N PHE A 19 -28.44 27.87 -21.14
CA PHE A 19 -28.69 27.33 -22.47
C PHE A 19 -27.74 26.18 -22.81
N SER A 20 -26.44 26.33 -22.55
CA SER A 20 -25.44 25.30 -22.85
C SER A 20 -25.62 24.03 -22.01
N ILE A 21 -25.88 24.16 -20.70
CA ILE A 21 -26.20 23.02 -19.82
C ILE A 21 -27.53 22.38 -20.22
N GLY A 22 -28.58 23.18 -20.44
CA GLY A 22 -29.90 22.69 -20.82
C GLY A 22 -29.90 21.94 -22.15
N LEU A 23 -29.21 22.48 -23.16
CA LEU A 23 -29.05 21.84 -24.46
C LEU A 23 -28.26 20.54 -24.37
N THR A 24 -27.14 20.54 -23.64
CA THR A 24 -26.31 19.34 -23.43
C THR A 24 -27.11 18.24 -22.71
N LEU A 25 -27.84 18.61 -21.66
CA LEU A 25 -28.69 17.70 -20.90
C LEU A 25 -29.80 17.11 -21.78
N PHE A 26 -30.49 17.94 -22.57
CA PHE A 26 -31.55 17.51 -23.47
C PHE A 26 -31.04 16.51 -24.52
N ILE A 27 -29.93 16.81 -25.18
CA ILE A 27 -29.31 15.94 -26.19
C ILE A 27 -28.89 14.61 -25.53
N TYR A 28 -28.20 14.67 -24.39
CA TYR A 28 -27.75 13.46 -23.68
C TYR A 28 -28.92 12.57 -23.25
N LEU A 29 -29.97 13.12 -22.63
CA LEU A 29 -31.12 12.34 -22.15
C LEU A 29 -31.88 11.69 -23.31
N ARG A 30 -32.04 12.40 -24.44
CA ARG A 30 -32.65 11.85 -25.65
C ARG A 30 -31.88 10.64 -26.17
N GLY A 31 -30.56 10.77 -26.33
CA GLY A 31 -29.74 9.66 -26.81
C GLY A 31 -29.59 8.52 -25.79
N PHE A 32 -29.54 8.84 -24.50
CA PHE A 32 -29.51 7.86 -23.42
C PHE A 32 -30.78 7.00 -23.44
N ARG A 33 -31.96 7.59 -23.65
CA ARG A 33 -33.23 6.84 -23.74
C ARG A 33 -33.22 5.82 -24.88
N VAL A 34 -32.62 6.17 -26.02
CA VAL A 34 -32.49 5.27 -27.17
C VAL A 34 -31.52 4.13 -26.87
N ILE A 35 -30.31 4.44 -26.38
CA ILE A 35 -29.28 3.42 -26.16
C ILE A 35 -29.58 2.52 -24.96
N HIS A 36 -30.22 3.04 -23.91
CA HIS A 36 -30.63 2.26 -22.75
C HIS A 36 -31.62 1.15 -23.12
N ARG A 37 -32.53 1.43 -24.07
CA ARG A 37 -33.45 0.41 -24.60
C ARG A 37 -32.74 -0.67 -25.40
N GLN A 38 -31.62 -0.34 -26.06
CA GLN A 38 -30.86 -1.27 -26.89
C GLN A 38 -29.82 -2.08 -26.09
N LEU A 39 -29.19 -1.46 -25.08
CA LEU A 39 -28.09 -2.03 -24.29
C LEU A 39 -28.27 -1.73 -22.79
N PRO A 40 -29.34 -2.24 -22.14
CA PRO A 40 -29.68 -1.90 -20.75
C PRO A 40 -28.59 -2.28 -19.76
N GLN A 41 -27.89 -3.40 -20.00
CA GLN A 41 -26.81 -3.89 -19.14
C GLN A 41 -25.58 -2.98 -19.15
N ARG A 42 -25.27 -2.33 -20.28
CA ARG A 42 -24.09 -1.45 -20.42
C ARG A 42 -24.41 0.00 -20.04
N PHE A 43 -25.63 0.43 -20.27
CA PHE A 43 -26.14 1.77 -19.93
C PHE A 43 -27.21 1.72 -18.82
N PRO A 44 -26.92 1.21 -17.61
CA PRO A 44 -27.87 1.26 -16.50
C PRO A 44 -28.15 2.70 -16.05
N SER A 45 -29.29 2.93 -15.39
CA SER A 45 -29.77 4.27 -15.04
C SER A 45 -28.83 5.08 -14.14
N TRP A 46 -27.94 4.43 -13.39
CA TRP A 46 -26.96 5.14 -12.56
C TRP A 46 -25.97 5.98 -13.40
N ARG A 47 -25.67 5.58 -14.64
CA ARG A 47 -24.82 6.36 -15.56
C ARG A 47 -25.48 7.66 -15.97
N ARG A 48 -26.79 7.62 -16.27
CA ARG A 48 -27.59 8.81 -16.49
C ARG A 48 -27.52 9.73 -15.27
N ASN A 49 -27.76 9.17 -14.08
CA ASN A 49 -27.76 9.98 -12.86
C ASN A 49 -26.39 10.61 -12.60
N ALA A 50 -25.27 9.90 -12.81
CA ALA A 50 -23.93 10.46 -12.68
C ALA A 50 -23.70 11.66 -13.60
N PHE A 51 -24.10 11.55 -14.88
CA PHE A 51 -23.98 12.66 -15.83
C PHE A 51 -24.85 13.87 -15.45
N VAL A 52 -26.11 13.62 -15.05
CA VAL A 52 -27.03 14.68 -14.62
C VAL A 52 -26.52 15.38 -13.36
N ILE A 53 -26.00 14.62 -12.39
CA ILE A 53 -25.40 15.17 -11.18
C ILE A 53 -24.15 15.98 -11.54
N GLY A 54 -23.31 15.50 -12.46
CA GLY A 54 -22.14 16.26 -12.94
C GLY A 54 -22.50 17.61 -13.54
N LEU A 55 -23.54 17.67 -14.39
CA LEU A 55 -24.06 18.94 -14.94
C LEU A 55 -24.73 19.81 -13.86
N GLY A 56 -25.41 19.20 -12.88
CA GLY A 56 -25.98 19.91 -11.75
C GLY A 56 -24.91 20.57 -10.88
N ILE A 57 -23.82 19.87 -10.59
CA ILE A 57 -22.68 20.42 -9.84
C ILE A 57 -21.99 21.51 -10.64
N LEU A 58 -21.86 21.37 -11.96
CA LEU A 58 -21.33 22.43 -12.83
C LEU A 58 -22.19 23.70 -12.74
N PHE A 59 -23.51 23.56 -12.79
CA PHE A 59 -24.42 24.68 -12.58
C PHE A 59 -24.24 25.30 -11.18
N LEU A 60 -24.19 24.49 -10.13
CA LEU A 60 -23.99 24.99 -8.77
C LEU A 60 -22.63 25.70 -8.60
N ALA A 61 -21.56 25.16 -9.18
CA ALA A 61 -20.23 25.76 -9.07
C ALA A 61 -20.18 27.16 -9.69
N LEU A 62 -20.87 27.38 -10.82
CA LEU A 62 -20.78 28.63 -11.60
C LEU A 62 -21.94 29.61 -11.39
N ALA A 63 -23.09 29.17 -10.86
CA ALA A 63 -24.27 30.01 -10.72
C ALA A 63 -24.64 30.31 -9.25
N SER A 64 -24.07 29.59 -8.29
CA SER A 64 -24.41 29.75 -6.86
C SER A 64 -23.62 30.91 -6.21
N PRO A 65 -23.94 31.29 -4.95
CA PRO A 65 -23.17 32.30 -4.22
C PRO A 65 -21.69 31.98 -4.06
N LEU A 66 -21.29 30.72 -4.33
CA LEU A 66 -19.89 30.31 -4.32
C LEU A 66 -19.05 31.15 -5.29
N ASP A 67 -19.58 31.50 -6.46
CA ASP A 67 -18.89 32.31 -7.47
C ASP A 67 -18.58 33.72 -6.94
N GLY A 68 -19.54 34.35 -6.23
CA GLY A 68 -19.30 35.63 -5.58
C GLY A 68 -18.40 35.56 -4.34
N LEU A 69 -18.38 34.41 -3.64
CA LEU A 69 -17.44 34.18 -2.53
C LEU A 69 -16.02 33.92 -3.04
N ALA A 70 -15.86 33.34 -4.22
CA ALA A 70 -14.57 33.09 -4.86
C ALA A 70 -13.80 34.39 -5.17
N ASP A 71 -14.52 35.47 -5.49
CA ASP A 71 -13.95 36.80 -5.67
C ASP A 71 -13.40 37.40 -4.36
N LEU A 72 -13.86 36.92 -3.20
CA LEU A 72 -13.52 37.46 -1.88
C LEU A 72 -12.57 36.58 -1.06
N LEU A 73 -12.60 35.28 -1.28
CA LEU A 73 -11.79 34.30 -0.57
C LEU A 73 -11.16 33.31 -1.55
N LEU A 74 -9.84 33.20 -1.48
CA LEU A 74 -9.06 32.23 -2.23
C LEU A 74 -9.51 30.80 -1.92
N GLN A 75 -9.85 30.47 -0.66
CA GLN A 75 -10.33 29.12 -0.35
C GLN A 75 -11.65 28.79 -1.06
N ALA A 76 -12.56 29.75 -1.20
CA ALA A 76 -13.83 29.57 -1.91
C ALA A 76 -13.59 29.41 -3.42
N HIS A 77 -12.67 30.20 -3.96
CA HIS A 77 -12.20 30.08 -5.34
C HIS A 77 -11.59 28.69 -5.61
N MET A 78 -10.77 28.19 -4.69
CA MET A 78 -10.20 26.85 -4.80
C MET A 78 -11.24 25.73 -4.65
N VAL A 79 -12.32 25.94 -3.90
CA VAL A 79 -13.46 25.00 -3.89
C VAL A 79 -14.11 24.93 -5.28
N GLN A 80 -14.33 26.07 -5.93
CA GLN A 80 -14.92 26.15 -7.27
C GLN A 80 -14.03 25.45 -8.31
N HIS A 81 -12.73 25.73 -8.32
CA HIS A 81 -11.76 25.06 -9.20
C HIS A 81 -11.66 23.56 -8.92
N TRP A 82 -11.67 23.16 -7.65
CA TRP A 82 -11.67 21.75 -7.27
C TRP A 82 -12.91 21.01 -7.80
N LEU A 83 -14.11 21.61 -7.75
CA LEU A 83 -15.31 21.01 -8.32
C LEU A 83 -15.17 20.81 -9.84
N LEU A 84 -14.66 21.82 -10.56
CA LEU A 84 -14.43 21.79 -12.01
C LEU A 84 -13.39 20.76 -12.42
N MET A 85 -12.38 20.51 -11.59
CA MET A 85 -11.25 19.66 -11.94
C MET A 85 -11.39 18.22 -11.44
N MET A 86 -11.92 18.02 -10.23
CA MET A 86 -11.83 16.74 -9.51
C MET A 86 -13.19 16.05 -9.31
N VAL A 87 -14.31 16.77 -9.43
CA VAL A 87 -15.65 16.21 -9.20
C VAL A 87 -16.47 16.09 -10.49
N ILE A 88 -16.56 17.17 -11.26
CA ILE A 88 -17.39 17.23 -12.47
C ILE A 88 -16.87 16.29 -13.58
N PRO A 89 -15.57 16.29 -13.95
CA PRO A 89 -15.06 15.45 -15.03
C PRO A 89 -15.28 13.94 -14.84
N PRO A 90 -15.01 13.32 -13.68
CA PRO A 90 -15.26 11.89 -13.51
C PRO A 90 -16.75 11.54 -13.57
N LEU A 91 -17.63 12.38 -13.02
CA LEU A 91 -19.08 12.19 -13.10
C LEU A 91 -19.58 12.24 -14.56
N ILE A 92 -19.07 13.19 -15.35
CA ILE A 92 -19.35 13.28 -16.78
C ILE A 92 -18.91 11.99 -17.48
N TRP A 93 -17.68 11.53 -17.24
CA TRP A 93 -17.15 10.32 -17.90
C TRP A 93 -17.85 9.03 -17.48
N PHE A 94 -18.29 8.91 -16.23
CA PHE A 94 -19.10 7.76 -15.78
C PHE A 94 -20.45 7.66 -16.51
N GLY A 95 -20.97 8.78 -17.01
CA GLY A 95 -22.11 8.84 -17.91
C GLY A 95 -21.89 8.19 -19.28
N LEU A 96 -20.64 7.89 -19.67
CA LEU A 96 -20.26 7.46 -21.02
C LEU A 96 -20.83 8.38 -22.11
N PRO A 97 -20.52 9.69 -22.06
CA PRO A 97 -21.29 10.72 -22.75
C PRO A 97 -21.19 10.66 -24.28
N GLY A 98 -20.12 10.08 -24.84
CA GLY A 98 -19.88 10.07 -26.28
C GLY A 98 -21.04 9.48 -27.09
N VAL A 99 -21.51 8.28 -26.74
CA VAL A 99 -22.57 7.61 -27.52
C VAL A 99 -23.96 8.23 -27.31
N PRO A 100 -24.42 8.51 -26.08
CA PRO A 100 -25.66 9.24 -25.83
C PRO A 100 -25.69 10.62 -26.50
N LEU A 101 -24.61 11.41 -26.43
CA LEU A 101 -24.59 12.74 -27.08
C LEU A 101 -24.73 12.61 -28.60
N LEU A 102 -23.99 11.69 -29.23
CA LEU A 102 -24.09 11.48 -30.67
C LEU A 102 -25.46 10.95 -31.12
N ARG A 103 -26.05 10.03 -30.36
CA ARG A 103 -27.38 9.48 -30.65
C ARG A 103 -28.53 10.45 -30.33
N GLY A 104 -28.27 11.47 -29.51
CA GLY A 104 -29.23 12.53 -29.18
C GLY A 104 -29.40 13.59 -30.26
N LEU A 105 -28.42 13.74 -31.15
CA LEU A 105 -28.45 14.71 -32.24
C LEU A 105 -29.49 14.34 -33.32
N PRO A 106 -30.08 15.33 -34.02
CA PRO A 106 -30.88 15.07 -35.21
C PRO A 106 -30.07 14.28 -36.25
N GLY A 107 -30.71 13.27 -36.88
CA GLY A 107 -30.01 12.36 -37.79
C GLY A 107 -29.31 13.06 -38.97
N GLN A 108 -29.83 14.21 -39.42
CA GLN A 108 -29.19 15.01 -40.47
C GLN A 108 -27.93 15.73 -39.98
N SER A 109 -27.94 16.31 -38.78
CA SER A 109 -26.78 16.99 -38.17
C SER A 109 -25.63 16.01 -37.89
N LEU A 110 -25.97 14.79 -37.47
CA LEU A 110 -24.98 13.71 -37.28
C LEU A 110 -24.39 13.26 -38.63
N LYS A 111 -25.20 13.07 -39.67
CA LYS A 111 -24.74 12.58 -40.98
C LYS A 111 -23.97 13.62 -41.79
N ARG A 112 -24.37 14.90 -41.75
CA ARG A 112 -23.80 15.97 -42.59
C ARG A 112 -22.78 16.86 -41.87
N GLY A 113 -22.76 16.87 -40.54
CA GLY A 113 -21.87 17.74 -39.76
C GLY A 113 -20.91 16.94 -38.86
N VAL A 114 -21.41 16.48 -37.72
CA VAL A 114 -20.57 15.96 -36.63
C VAL A 114 -19.92 14.60 -36.96
N GLY A 115 -20.62 13.73 -37.69
CA GLY A 115 -20.13 12.41 -38.07
C GLY A 115 -18.86 12.45 -38.95
N PRO A 116 -18.86 13.15 -40.10
CA PRO A 116 -17.67 13.30 -40.93
C PRO A 116 -16.49 13.96 -40.20
N LEU A 117 -16.76 14.95 -39.34
CA LEU A 117 -15.74 15.61 -38.53
C LEU A 117 -15.04 14.62 -37.57
N LEU A 118 -15.82 13.85 -36.80
CA LEU A 118 -15.30 12.84 -35.86
C LEU A 118 -14.64 11.63 -36.57
N ALA A 119 -15.03 11.37 -37.82
CA ALA A 119 -14.40 10.36 -38.67
C ALA A 119 -13.08 10.83 -39.32
N SER A 120 -12.76 12.13 -39.25
CA SER A 120 -11.54 12.69 -39.85
C SER A 120 -10.27 12.07 -39.24
N PRO A 121 -9.32 11.57 -40.05
CA PRO A 121 -8.09 10.96 -39.55
C PRO A 121 -7.21 11.97 -38.78
N THR A 122 -7.26 13.25 -39.16
CA THR A 122 -6.54 14.33 -38.48
C THR A 122 -7.09 14.54 -37.08
N LEU A 123 -8.42 14.69 -36.94
CA LEU A 123 -9.03 14.86 -35.63
C LEU A 123 -8.81 13.64 -34.74
N GLN A 124 -8.93 12.42 -35.28
CA GLN A 124 -8.64 11.21 -34.52
C GLN A 124 -7.17 11.10 -34.10
N ARG A 125 -6.23 11.58 -34.92
CA ARG A 125 -4.81 11.64 -34.54
C ARG A 125 -4.58 12.64 -33.41
N VAL A 126 -5.17 13.84 -33.50
CA VAL A 126 -5.10 14.86 -32.45
C VAL A 126 -5.74 14.35 -31.15
N LEU A 127 -6.96 13.81 -31.21
CA LEU A 127 -7.65 13.23 -30.06
C LEU A 127 -6.83 12.11 -29.42
N ARG A 128 -6.27 11.19 -30.22
CA ARG A 128 -5.39 10.13 -29.70
C ARG A 128 -4.10 10.67 -29.09
N LEU A 129 -3.59 11.80 -29.54
CA LEU A 129 -2.39 12.44 -28.99
C LEU A 129 -2.71 13.09 -27.64
N ILE A 130 -3.72 13.96 -27.58
CA ILE A 130 -4.07 14.71 -26.37
C ILE A 130 -4.65 13.82 -25.26
N THR A 131 -5.19 12.65 -25.61
CA THR A 131 -5.66 11.64 -24.64
C THR A 131 -4.58 10.65 -24.21
N ARG A 132 -3.33 10.78 -24.70
CA ARG A 132 -2.21 10.00 -24.13
C ARG A 132 -1.98 10.42 -22.68
N PRO A 133 -1.73 9.48 -21.74
CA PRO A 133 -1.59 9.81 -20.33
C PRO A 133 -0.60 10.96 -20.09
N THR A 134 0.63 10.86 -20.60
CA THR A 134 1.66 11.89 -20.40
C THR A 134 1.24 13.26 -20.90
N ILE A 135 0.62 13.33 -22.09
CA ILE A 135 0.18 14.60 -22.69
C ILE A 135 -1.01 15.17 -21.94
N ALA A 136 -1.99 14.35 -21.57
CA ALA A 136 -3.14 14.79 -20.77
C ALA A 136 -2.70 15.35 -19.40
N TRP A 137 -1.75 14.68 -18.73
CA TRP A 137 -1.17 15.18 -17.49
C TRP A 137 -0.37 16.47 -17.71
N SER A 138 0.43 16.58 -18.76
CA SER A 138 1.17 17.81 -19.06
C SER A 138 0.24 18.98 -19.36
N ILE A 139 -0.80 18.79 -20.17
CA ILE A 139 -1.81 19.82 -20.45
C ILE A 139 -2.42 20.31 -19.14
N TRP A 140 -2.89 19.37 -18.30
CA TRP A 140 -3.48 19.71 -17.02
C TRP A 140 -2.50 20.43 -16.08
N ALA A 141 -1.29 19.92 -15.90
CA ALA A 141 -0.28 20.53 -15.03
C ALA A 141 0.12 21.93 -15.52
N ILE A 142 0.31 22.12 -16.83
CA ILE A 142 0.62 23.43 -17.42
C ILE A 142 -0.57 24.39 -17.24
N THR A 143 -1.81 23.94 -17.48
CA THR A 143 -3.01 24.74 -17.23
C THR A 143 -3.09 25.18 -15.76
N THR A 144 -2.82 24.27 -14.81
CA THR A 144 -2.78 24.61 -13.39
C THR A 144 -1.71 25.65 -13.07
N LEU A 145 -0.47 25.45 -13.52
CA LEU A 145 0.62 26.41 -13.27
C LEU A 145 0.35 27.78 -13.92
N LEU A 146 -0.17 27.78 -15.15
CA LEU A 146 -0.44 28.99 -15.91
C LEU A 146 -1.48 29.86 -15.21
N TRP A 147 -2.60 29.27 -14.79
CA TRP A 147 -3.69 30.02 -14.18
C TRP A 147 -3.40 30.45 -12.73
N HIS A 148 -2.52 29.74 -12.03
CA HIS A 148 -2.07 30.15 -10.70
C HIS A 148 -0.86 31.10 -10.75
N TRP A 149 -0.32 31.40 -11.93
CA TRP A 149 0.68 32.45 -12.10
C TRP A 149 0.05 33.81 -11.73
N PRO A 150 0.70 34.63 -10.87
CA PRO A 150 0.09 35.86 -10.35
C PRO A 150 -0.52 36.76 -11.43
N GLY A 151 0.17 36.97 -12.55
CA GLY A 151 -0.36 37.82 -13.63
C GLY A 151 -1.61 37.27 -14.32
N ALA A 152 -1.72 35.95 -14.49
CA ALA A 152 -2.89 35.34 -15.12
C ALA A 152 -4.08 35.28 -14.16
N TYR A 153 -3.79 34.96 -12.89
CA TYR A 153 -4.76 34.91 -11.81
C TYR A 153 -5.38 36.28 -11.55
N GLU A 154 -4.55 37.31 -11.41
CA GLU A 154 -5.02 38.70 -11.22
C GLU A 154 -5.84 39.17 -12.43
N ALA A 155 -5.43 38.83 -13.66
CA ALA A 155 -6.22 39.16 -14.85
C ALA A 155 -7.61 38.50 -14.85
N ALA A 156 -7.75 37.29 -14.28
CA ALA A 156 -9.03 36.60 -14.15
C ALA A 156 -9.93 37.30 -13.13
N LEU A 157 -9.41 37.70 -11.97
CA LEU A 157 -10.16 38.45 -10.96
C LEU A 157 -10.73 39.78 -11.49
N HIS A 158 -10.00 40.45 -12.39
CA HIS A 158 -10.42 41.75 -12.93
C HIS A 158 -11.30 41.67 -14.18
N SER A 159 -11.38 40.51 -14.84
CA SER A 159 -12.10 40.35 -16.11
C SER A 159 -12.95 39.09 -16.14
N ARG A 160 -14.27 39.29 -16.13
CA ARG A 160 -15.24 38.20 -16.17
C ARG A 160 -15.06 37.26 -17.36
N GLY A 161 -14.79 37.80 -18.55
CA GLY A 161 -14.56 36.98 -19.74
C GLY A 161 -13.27 36.16 -19.65
N TRP A 162 -12.26 36.66 -18.93
CA TRP A 162 -11.00 35.94 -18.70
C TRP A 162 -11.17 34.84 -17.64
N HIS A 163 -11.93 35.10 -16.59
CA HIS A 163 -12.33 34.11 -15.59
C HIS A 163 -13.19 32.98 -16.18
N ASP A 164 -14.14 33.30 -17.06
CA ASP A 164 -14.92 32.28 -17.78
C ASP A 164 -14.02 31.40 -18.69
N PHE A 165 -13.01 32.01 -19.30
CA PHE A 165 -12.02 31.28 -20.11
C PHE A 165 -11.12 30.39 -19.25
N GLU A 166 -10.71 30.84 -18.08
CA GLU A 166 -10.00 30.05 -17.07
C GLU A 166 -10.81 28.82 -16.65
N HIS A 167 -12.08 29.00 -16.27
CA HIS A 167 -12.98 27.89 -15.94
C HIS A 167 -13.10 26.88 -17.09
N ALA A 168 -13.22 27.36 -18.33
CA ALA A 168 -13.28 26.51 -19.51
C ALA A 168 -11.97 25.72 -19.71
N CYS A 169 -10.81 26.35 -19.47
CA CYS A 169 -9.51 25.69 -19.49
C CYS A 169 -9.42 24.59 -18.42
N PHE A 170 -9.79 24.88 -17.17
CA PHE A 170 -9.76 23.90 -16.08
C PHE A 170 -10.65 22.70 -16.35
N LEU A 171 -11.90 22.93 -16.78
CA LEU A 171 -12.82 21.85 -17.10
C LEU A 171 -12.32 21.01 -18.28
N SER A 172 -11.82 21.65 -19.34
CA SER A 172 -11.33 20.96 -20.54
C SER A 172 -10.07 20.13 -20.26
N ALA A 173 -9.09 20.71 -19.58
CA ALA A 173 -7.86 20.03 -19.21
C ALA A 173 -8.14 18.85 -18.27
N SER A 174 -9.09 19.01 -17.34
CA SER A 174 -9.45 17.95 -16.40
C SER A 174 -10.29 16.84 -17.04
N LEU A 175 -11.14 17.15 -18.02
CA LEU A 175 -11.77 16.11 -18.85
C LEU A 175 -10.72 15.25 -19.58
N LEU A 176 -9.63 15.86 -20.07
CA LEU A 176 -8.51 15.12 -20.64
C LEU A 176 -7.76 14.31 -19.59
N LEU A 177 -7.49 14.88 -18.41
CA LEU A 177 -6.82 14.21 -17.29
C LEU A 177 -7.54 12.91 -16.87
N TRP A 178 -8.86 12.97 -16.76
CA TRP A 178 -9.67 11.84 -16.29
C TRP A 178 -9.92 10.79 -17.38
N TYR A 179 -9.70 11.11 -18.66
CA TYR A 179 -9.93 10.18 -19.76
C TYR A 179 -9.05 8.91 -19.69
N PRO A 180 -7.71 9.00 -19.51
CA PRO A 180 -6.85 7.82 -19.28
C PRO A 180 -7.20 7.02 -18.02
N ILE A 181 -7.77 7.68 -17.00
CA ILE A 181 -8.16 7.06 -15.73
C ILE A 181 -9.43 6.24 -15.92
N ILE A 182 -10.46 6.78 -16.55
CA ILE A 182 -11.78 6.13 -16.64
C ILE A 182 -11.88 5.24 -17.89
N ARG A 183 -11.25 5.62 -19.00
CA ARG A 183 -11.30 4.95 -20.31
C ARG A 183 -12.75 4.63 -20.73
N PRO A 184 -13.57 5.66 -20.99
CA PRO A 184 -14.98 5.47 -21.34
C PRO A 184 -15.11 4.68 -22.66
N TRP A 185 -16.03 3.71 -22.69
CA TRP A 185 -16.37 2.94 -23.89
C TRP A 185 -16.70 3.88 -25.07
N PRO A 186 -16.19 3.64 -26.30
CA PRO A 186 -15.61 2.39 -26.82
C PRO A 186 -14.10 2.23 -26.71
N ALA A 187 -13.40 3.02 -25.88
CA ALA A 187 -11.97 2.82 -25.64
C ALA A 187 -11.68 1.38 -25.19
N GLN A 188 -10.59 0.78 -25.72
CA GLN A 188 -10.18 -0.58 -25.35
C GLN A 188 -9.62 -0.60 -23.92
N ASP A 189 -10.11 -1.54 -23.14
CA ASP A 189 -9.70 -1.80 -21.76
C ASP A 189 -8.45 -2.70 -21.79
N ASP A 190 -7.29 -2.16 -22.15
CA ASP A 190 -6.03 -2.90 -21.97
C ASP A 190 -5.74 -3.06 -20.47
N GLU A 191 -5.36 -4.27 -20.03
CA GLU A 191 -5.13 -4.65 -18.63
C GLU A 191 -3.86 -4.04 -17.99
N ASP A 192 -3.36 -2.92 -18.51
CA ASP A 192 -2.20 -2.23 -17.94
C ASP A 192 -2.62 -1.35 -16.75
N TYR A 193 -2.98 -2.00 -15.65
CA TYR A 193 -3.34 -1.34 -14.39
C TYR A 193 -2.16 -0.62 -13.75
N GLY A 194 -0.94 -1.13 -13.95
CA GLY A 194 0.29 -0.57 -13.38
C GLY A 194 0.57 0.85 -13.89
N SER A 195 0.52 1.07 -15.21
CA SER A 195 0.74 2.41 -15.77
C SER A 195 -0.33 3.41 -15.32
N ARG A 196 -1.58 2.96 -15.13
CA ARG A 196 -2.67 3.82 -14.62
C ARG A 196 -2.44 4.24 -13.16
N LEU A 197 -1.89 3.36 -12.32
CA LEU A 197 -1.55 3.71 -10.95
C LEU A 197 -0.35 4.65 -10.88
N ILE A 198 0.67 4.45 -11.72
CA ILE A 198 1.79 5.41 -11.86
C ILE A 198 1.25 6.78 -12.31
N TYR A 199 0.32 6.79 -13.27
CA TYR A 199 -0.32 7.99 -13.76
C TYR A 199 -1.06 8.76 -12.65
N ILE A 200 -1.87 8.07 -11.85
CA ILE A 200 -2.55 8.68 -10.69
C ILE A 200 -1.54 9.16 -9.65
N GLY A 201 -0.50 8.37 -9.38
CA GLY A 201 0.59 8.76 -8.47
C GLY A 201 1.28 10.04 -8.92
N ALA A 202 1.54 10.21 -10.22
CA ALA A 202 2.12 11.43 -10.77
C ALA A 202 1.21 12.66 -10.62
N ILE A 203 -0.11 12.49 -10.77
CA ILE A 203 -1.10 13.54 -10.50
C ILE A 203 -1.06 13.94 -9.02
N MET A 204 -1.09 12.95 -8.14
CA MET A 204 -1.07 13.17 -6.69
C MET A 204 0.23 13.83 -6.22
N LEU A 205 1.37 13.40 -6.75
CA LEU A 205 2.68 14.00 -6.44
C LEU A 205 2.72 15.46 -6.87
N PHE A 206 2.33 15.75 -8.12
CA PHE A 206 2.27 17.13 -8.62
C PHE A 206 1.35 17.98 -7.74
N ASN A 207 0.13 17.51 -7.46
CA ASN A 207 -0.82 18.24 -6.62
C ASN A 207 -0.29 18.46 -5.21
N THR A 208 0.39 17.47 -4.63
CA THR A 208 0.99 17.58 -3.29
C THR A 208 2.05 18.68 -3.25
N LEU A 209 3.01 18.64 -4.17
CA LEU A 209 4.07 19.64 -4.25
C LEU A 209 3.50 21.04 -4.54
N PHE A 210 2.53 21.12 -5.45
CA PHE A 210 1.87 22.36 -5.81
C PHE A 210 1.04 22.94 -4.67
N SER A 211 0.25 22.14 -3.95
CA SER A 211 -0.55 22.62 -2.83
C SER A 211 0.30 22.99 -1.61
N ALA A 212 1.43 22.31 -1.40
CA ALA A 212 2.35 22.61 -0.30
C ALA A 212 2.94 24.04 -0.40
N THR A 213 3.18 24.56 -1.61
CA THR A 213 3.68 25.94 -1.78
C THR A 213 2.68 26.98 -1.28
N PHE A 214 1.38 26.71 -1.39
CA PHE A 214 0.33 27.58 -0.85
C PHE A 214 0.14 27.36 0.64
N ALA A 215 0.09 26.10 1.09
CA ALA A 215 -0.20 25.74 2.48
C ALA A 215 0.85 26.24 3.49
N PHE A 216 2.11 26.32 3.07
CA PHE A 216 3.24 26.67 3.94
C PHE A 216 3.87 28.03 3.61
N SER A 217 3.23 28.85 2.78
CA SER A 217 3.76 30.19 2.48
C SER A 217 3.59 31.14 3.67
N GLY A 218 4.60 31.98 3.90
CA GLY A 218 4.52 33.11 4.83
C GLY A 218 3.97 34.40 4.20
N THR A 219 3.78 34.42 2.88
CA THR A 219 3.36 35.60 2.10
C THR A 219 2.20 35.27 1.18
N ALA A 220 1.27 36.22 1.01
CA ALA A 220 0.19 36.11 0.03
C ALA A 220 0.75 36.26 -1.39
N PHE A 221 0.29 35.41 -2.32
CA PHE A 221 0.76 35.41 -3.72
C PHE A 221 -0.04 36.34 -4.63
N TYR A 222 -1.23 36.74 -4.22
CA TYR A 222 -2.16 37.57 -4.99
C TYR A 222 -2.51 38.81 -4.16
N GLU A 223 -2.18 39.98 -4.69
CA GLU A 223 -2.29 41.26 -3.97
C GLU A 223 -3.75 41.69 -3.80
N THR A 224 -4.64 41.27 -4.72
CA THR A 224 -6.06 41.63 -4.65
C THR A 224 -6.71 41.18 -3.35
N TYR A 225 -6.37 40.00 -2.80
CA TYR A 225 -6.93 39.51 -1.54
C TYR A 225 -6.49 40.32 -0.30
N ASP A 226 -5.43 41.11 -0.39
CA ASP A 226 -5.06 42.04 0.68
C ASP A 226 -5.85 43.35 0.65
N GLN A 227 -6.38 43.72 -0.53
CA GLN A 227 -7.03 45.00 -0.80
C GLN A 227 -8.57 44.94 -0.71
N ILE A 228 -9.16 43.76 -0.87
CA ILE A 228 -10.60 43.55 -0.79
C ILE A 228 -11.10 43.37 0.66
N PRO A 229 -12.41 43.55 0.92
CA PRO A 229 -12.99 43.25 2.22
C PRO A 229 -12.65 41.82 2.66
N LYS A 230 -12.41 41.61 3.95
CA LYS A 230 -12.03 40.31 4.53
C LYS A 230 -13.22 39.67 5.24
N PRO A 231 -14.02 38.81 4.58
CA PRO A 231 -15.10 38.10 5.23
C PRO A 231 -14.59 37.37 6.47
N TRP A 232 -15.33 37.47 7.56
CA TRP A 232 -14.99 36.82 8.84
C TRP A 232 -13.59 37.18 9.40
N ASN A 233 -13.03 38.31 8.97
CA ASN A 233 -11.72 38.83 9.42
C ASN A 233 -10.54 37.86 9.19
N ILE A 234 -10.63 37.02 8.15
CA ILE A 234 -9.56 36.09 7.76
C ILE A 234 -8.49 36.88 7.00
N SER A 235 -7.21 36.71 7.36
CA SER A 235 -6.10 37.33 6.62
C SER A 235 -5.83 36.62 5.30
N ALA A 236 -5.31 37.33 4.28
CA ALA A 236 -5.02 36.75 2.97
C ALA A 236 -4.05 35.56 3.05
N VAL A 237 -3.03 35.64 3.92
CA VAL A 237 -2.10 34.52 4.17
C VAL A 237 -2.80 33.32 4.81
N SER A 238 -3.66 33.55 5.81
CA SER A 238 -4.40 32.45 6.46
C SER A 238 -5.39 31.79 5.49
N ASP A 239 -6.06 32.59 4.68
CA ASP A 239 -6.98 32.11 3.64
C ASP A 239 -6.23 31.30 2.57
N GLN A 240 -5.06 31.78 2.15
CA GLN A 240 -4.19 31.06 1.21
C GLN A 240 -3.68 29.73 1.76
N ASN A 241 -3.21 29.72 3.02
CA ASN A 241 -2.70 28.49 3.63
C ASN A 241 -3.83 27.45 3.77
N THR A 242 -5.03 27.91 4.10
CA THR A 242 -6.24 27.06 4.15
C THR A 242 -6.62 26.56 2.75
N ALA A 243 -6.57 27.41 1.73
CA ALA A 243 -6.81 27.04 0.35
C ALA A 243 -5.82 25.98 -0.13
N GLY A 244 -4.53 26.15 0.16
CA GLY A 244 -3.48 25.16 -0.13
C GLY A 244 -3.73 23.82 0.57
N ALA A 245 -4.04 23.84 1.87
CA ALA A 245 -4.39 22.62 2.61
C ALA A 245 -5.64 21.93 2.05
N PHE A 246 -6.66 22.70 1.65
CA PHE A 246 -7.86 22.19 1.00
C PHE A 246 -7.54 21.53 -0.35
N MET A 247 -6.80 22.21 -1.24
CA MET A 247 -6.39 21.66 -2.54
C MET A 247 -5.61 20.36 -2.40
N TRP A 248 -4.79 20.24 -1.36
CA TRP A 248 -4.04 19.03 -1.07
C TRP A 248 -4.97 17.87 -0.70
N ILE A 249 -5.78 18.04 0.34
CA ILE A 249 -6.60 16.97 0.90
C ILE A 249 -7.76 16.63 -0.03
N ALA A 250 -8.49 17.66 -0.50
CA ALA A 250 -9.69 17.47 -1.31
C ALA A 250 -9.39 16.83 -2.66
N SER A 251 -8.30 17.23 -3.34
CA SER A 251 -7.93 16.64 -4.65
C SER A 251 -7.42 15.21 -4.53
N SER A 252 -6.84 14.86 -3.37
CA SER A 252 -6.38 13.49 -3.11
C SER A 252 -7.56 12.51 -3.05
N ILE A 253 -8.73 12.91 -2.53
CA ILE A 253 -9.87 12.00 -2.33
C ILE A 253 -10.34 11.34 -3.65
N PRO A 254 -10.68 12.07 -4.73
CA PRO A 254 -11.07 11.45 -6.00
C PRO A 254 -9.98 10.59 -6.64
N MET A 255 -8.71 11.01 -6.54
CA MET A 255 -7.58 10.24 -7.05
C MET A 255 -7.39 8.92 -6.29
N LEU A 256 -7.47 8.96 -4.96
CA LEU A 256 -7.42 7.76 -4.11
C LEU A 256 -8.59 6.83 -4.43
N MET A 257 -9.81 7.35 -4.58
CA MET A 257 -10.96 6.54 -4.99
C MET A 257 -10.74 5.86 -6.35
N ALA A 258 -10.19 6.58 -7.33
CA ALA A 258 -9.84 6.02 -8.63
C ALA A 258 -8.75 4.94 -8.54
N ALA A 259 -7.70 5.19 -7.74
CA ALA A 259 -6.64 4.23 -7.49
C ALA A 259 -7.20 2.96 -6.83
N ILE A 260 -8.05 3.09 -5.81
CA ILE A 260 -8.73 1.96 -5.17
C ILE A 260 -9.58 1.21 -6.20
N ALA A 261 -10.37 1.89 -7.03
CA ALA A 261 -11.19 1.25 -8.06
C ALA A 261 -10.32 0.46 -9.08
N ILE A 262 -9.14 0.98 -9.42
CA ILE A 262 -8.21 0.32 -10.33
C ILE A 262 -7.52 -0.86 -9.65
N ILE A 263 -7.02 -0.69 -8.42
CA ILE A 263 -6.40 -1.74 -7.62
C ILE A 263 -7.41 -2.85 -7.38
N THR A 264 -8.66 -2.52 -7.06
CA THR A 264 -9.71 -3.52 -6.88
C THR A 264 -9.99 -4.28 -8.17
N LYS A 265 -10.08 -3.61 -9.33
CA LYS A 265 -10.21 -4.29 -10.62
C LYS A 265 -8.99 -5.16 -10.94
N TRP A 266 -7.79 -4.70 -10.60
CA TRP A 266 -6.53 -5.41 -10.81
C TRP A 266 -6.41 -6.67 -9.92
N LEU A 267 -6.80 -6.55 -8.65
CA LEU A 267 -6.76 -7.62 -7.64
C LEU A 267 -7.96 -8.56 -7.73
N SER A 268 -9.08 -8.12 -8.31
CA SER A 268 -10.27 -8.94 -8.53
C SER A 268 -9.90 -10.05 -9.51
N PRO A 269 -10.24 -11.32 -9.21
CA PRO A 269 -10.08 -12.38 -10.19
C PRO A 269 -10.84 -11.98 -11.45
N THR A 270 -10.19 -12.00 -12.61
CA THR A 270 -10.89 -11.92 -13.90
C THR A 270 -11.79 -13.15 -13.98
N TYR A 271 -13.01 -13.02 -13.46
CA TYR A 271 -14.09 -13.97 -13.65
C TYR A 271 -14.52 -13.84 -15.12
N ALA A 272 -13.70 -14.36 -16.03
CA ALA A 272 -14.31 -15.20 -17.04
C ALA A 272 -15.01 -16.29 -16.24
N GLN A 273 -16.32 -16.42 -16.41
CA GLN A 273 -17.01 -17.66 -16.08
C GLN A 273 -16.31 -18.75 -16.89
N VAL A 274 -15.26 -19.34 -16.34
CA VAL A 274 -14.78 -20.64 -16.78
C VAL A 274 -15.86 -21.57 -16.27
N GLU A 275 -16.90 -21.76 -17.08
CA GLU A 275 -17.64 -23.02 -17.08
C GLU A 275 -16.59 -24.11 -16.91
N ALA A 276 -16.73 -24.90 -15.84
CA ALA A 276 -15.83 -26.02 -15.61
C ALA A 276 -15.80 -26.82 -16.93
N PRO A 277 -14.64 -26.97 -17.60
CA PRO A 277 -14.61 -27.66 -18.86
C PRO A 277 -15.14 -29.07 -18.61
N GLU A 278 -16.24 -29.39 -19.28
CA GLU A 278 -16.78 -30.73 -19.35
C GLU A 278 -15.67 -31.63 -19.92
N PHE A 279 -15.25 -32.60 -19.11
CA PHE A 279 -14.06 -33.38 -19.40
C PHE A 279 -14.39 -34.41 -20.48
N SER A 280 -13.94 -34.15 -21.72
CA SER A 280 -13.87 -35.17 -22.77
C SER A 280 -12.43 -35.69 -22.86
N PRO A 281 -12.17 -36.98 -22.57
CA PRO A 281 -10.82 -37.53 -22.62
C PRO A 281 -10.48 -37.84 -24.08
N LYS A 282 -9.87 -36.87 -24.78
CA LYS A 282 -9.13 -37.18 -26.02
C LYS A 282 -7.69 -36.73 -25.91
N ASN A 283 -6.82 -37.73 -26.02
CA ASN A 283 -5.37 -37.66 -26.15
C ASN A 283 -4.93 -36.58 -27.13
N GLN A 284 -4.74 -35.35 -26.64
CA GLN A 284 -3.96 -34.36 -27.35
C GLN A 284 -2.64 -34.23 -26.60
N LYS A 285 -1.56 -34.77 -27.18
CA LYS A 285 -0.20 -34.47 -26.77
C LYS A 285 0.05 -32.99 -27.06
N VAL A 286 -0.25 -32.14 -26.09
CA VAL A 286 0.11 -30.72 -26.15
C VAL A 286 1.61 -30.62 -25.88
N THR A 287 2.40 -30.41 -26.93
CA THR A 287 3.80 -29.99 -26.80
C THR A 287 3.83 -28.58 -26.25
N TYR A 288 4.04 -28.44 -24.94
CA TYR A 288 4.37 -27.17 -24.34
C TYR A 288 5.79 -26.79 -24.77
N LYS A 289 5.93 -25.70 -25.52
CA LYS A 289 7.20 -24.96 -25.52
C LYS A 289 7.36 -24.43 -24.10
N VAL A 290 8.09 -25.17 -23.26
CA VAL A 290 8.75 -24.61 -22.08
C VAL A 290 9.51 -23.42 -22.64
N ALA A 291 9.06 -22.20 -22.34
CA ALA A 291 9.89 -21.04 -22.56
C ALA A 291 11.18 -21.39 -21.83
N SER A 292 12.27 -21.58 -22.59
CA SER A 292 13.59 -21.74 -22.04
C SER A 292 13.90 -20.41 -21.35
N SER A 293 13.36 -20.21 -20.16
CA SER A 293 13.72 -19.06 -19.37
C SER A 293 15.20 -19.27 -19.11
N LYS A 294 16.02 -18.36 -19.64
CA LYS A 294 17.37 -18.14 -19.14
C LYS A 294 17.18 -17.77 -17.67
N ARG A 295 17.02 -18.79 -16.82
CA ARG A 295 16.86 -18.67 -15.37
C ARG A 295 18.15 -17.99 -14.89
N PRO A 296 18.10 -16.88 -14.14
CA PRO A 296 19.31 -16.33 -13.56
C PRO A 296 19.93 -17.42 -12.68
N GLY A 297 21.02 -18.04 -13.14
CA GLY A 297 21.56 -19.26 -12.54
C GLY A 297 21.95 -19.09 -11.07
N TRP A 298 22.25 -17.85 -10.66
CA TRP A 298 22.64 -17.50 -9.31
C TRP A 298 21.51 -17.71 -8.27
N LEU A 299 20.24 -17.39 -8.60
CA LEU A 299 19.09 -17.56 -7.69
C LEU A 299 18.78 -19.02 -7.35
N TYR A 300 19.14 -19.94 -8.24
CA TYR A 300 18.96 -21.38 -8.08
C TYR A 300 20.25 -22.08 -7.61
N SER A 301 21.36 -21.35 -7.49
CA SER A 301 22.65 -21.91 -7.10
C SER A 301 22.70 -22.22 -5.60
N MET A 302 22.70 -23.50 -5.28
CA MET A 302 22.89 -23.97 -3.91
C MET A 302 24.29 -23.65 -3.36
N ALA A 303 25.29 -23.56 -4.24
CA ALA A 303 26.64 -23.18 -3.84
C ALA A 303 26.65 -21.74 -3.35
N LEU A 304 26.14 -20.80 -4.16
CA LEU A 304 26.06 -19.39 -3.77
C LEU A 304 25.25 -19.21 -2.48
N ARG A 305 24.08 -19.86 -2.39
CA ARG A 305 23.26 -19.81 -1.18
C ARG A 305 24.00 -20.30 0.06
N ARG A 306 24.74 -21.41 -0.03
CA ARG A 306 25.53 -21.93 1.09
C ARG A 306 26.66 -20.97 1.47
N TRP A 307 27.36 -20.38 0.49
CA TRP A 307 28.39 -19.37 0.74
C TRP A 307 27.83 -18.16 1.48
N VAL A 308 26.67 -17.64 1.07
CA VAL A 308 25.98 -16.56 1.79
C VAL A 308 25.61 -17.00 3.21
N GLN A 309 25.09 -18.21 3.41
CA GLN A 309 24.76 -18.74 4.73
C GLN A 309 25.98 -18.85 5.65
N PHE A 310 27.12 -19.33 5.13
CA PHE A 310 28.37 -19.39 5.89
C PHE A 310 28.90 -18.00 6.23
N GLY A 311 28.85 -17.06 5.28
CA GLY A 311 29.22 -15.67 5.53
C GLY A 311 28.35 -15.01 6.60
N LEU A 312 27.03 -15.22 6.57
CA LEU A 312 26.11 -14.73 7.60
C LEU A 312 26.31 -15.42 8.95
N LEU A 313 26.67 -16.70 8.97
CA LEU A 313 27.01 -17.41 10.21
C LEU A 313 28.29 -16.86 10.82
N PHE A 314 29.31 -16.61 10.01
CA PHE A 314 30.55 -15.98 10.44
C PHE A 314 30.29 -14.57 10.97
N LEU A 315 29.50 -13.76 10.25
CA LEU A 315 29.10 -12.43 10.71
C LEU A 315 28.35 -12.49 12.05
N ALA A 316 27.41 -13.42 12.22
CA ALA A 316 26.72 -13.61 13.48
C ALA A 316 27.67 -13.99 14.63
N ALA A 317 28.70 -14.82 14.37
CA ALA A 317 29.72 -15.15 15.36
C ALA A 317 30.57 -13.94 15.74
N VAL A 318 30.94 -13.09 14.78
CA VAL A 318 31.65 -11.82 15.03
C VAL A 318 30.79 -10.88 15.88
N ILE A 319 29.51 -10.73 15.55
CA ILE A 319 28.56 -9.92 16.33
C ILE A 319 28.44 -10.43 17.77
N VAL A 320 28.34 -11.75 17.97
CA VAL A 320 28.27 -12.35 19.30
C VAL A 320 29.56 -12.12 20.08
N ALA A 321 30.72 -12.32 19.44
CA ALA A 321 32.01 -12.10 20.09
C ALA A 321 32.17 -10.63 20.52
N ASP A 322 31.85 -9.69 19.64
CA ASP A 322 31.94 -8.26 19.92
C ASP A 322 30.90 -7.79 20.95
N GLY A 323 29.69 -8.36 20.95
CA GLY A 323 28.68 -8.05 21.97
C GLY A 323 29.06 -8.55 23.37
N LEU A 324 29.86 -9.61 23.49
CA LEU A 324 30.31 -10.17 24.78
C LEU A 324 31.65 -9.61 25.26
N LEU A 325 32.57 -9.28 24.35
CA LEU A 325 33.94 -8.88 24.66
C LEU A 325 34.22 -7.39 24.39
N GLY A 326 33.41 -6.76 23.54
CA GLY A 326 33.54 -5.36 23.17
C GLY A 326 32.93 -4.41 24.21
N PRO A 327 33.01 -3.08 23.98
CA PRO A 327 32.47 -2.09 24.89
C PRO A 327 30.95 -2.19 25.00
N SER A 328 30.44 -2.00 26.21
CA SER A 328 29.00 -1.99 26.50
C SER A 328 28.34 -0.64 26.24
N THR A 329 29.10 0.46 26.31
CA THR A 329 28.61 1.83 26.19
C THR A 329 29.65 2.73 25.50
N PRO A 330 29.28 3.54 24.49
CA PRO A 330 27.97 3.59 23.85
C PRO A 330 27.69 2.33 23.00
N SER A 331 26.44 1.87 22.98
CA SER A 331 26.02 0.68 22.22
C SER A 331 26.29 0.81 20.71
N ALA A 332 26.31 2.05 20.20
CA ALA A 332 26.59 2.39 18.81
C ALA A 332 28.06 2.13 18.35
N GLU A 333 29.01 1.93 19.26
CA GLU A 333 30.37 1.48 18.91
C GLU A 333 30.50 -0.04 18.86
N ASN A 334 29.45 -0.78 19.19
CA ASN A 334 29.42 -2.23 19.22
C ASN A 334 28.64 -2.79 18.02
N LEU A 335 29.19 -3.78 17.33
CA LEU A 335 28.54 -4.41 16.18
C LEU A 335 27.19 -5.04 16.57
N ALA A 336 27.04 -5.51 17.81
CA ALA A 336 25.78 -6.05 18.32
C ALA A 336 24.73 -4.96 18.59
N GLY A 337 25.14 -3.73 18.94
CA GLY A 337 24.22 -2.60 19.09
C GLY A 337 23.75 -2.03 17.75
N VAL A 338 24.55 -2.19 16.68
CA VAL A 338 24.28 -1.55 15.39
C VAL A 338 23.70 -2.49 14.32
N LEU A 339 24.38 -3.61 14.04
CA LEU A 339 24.05 -4.44 12.85
C LEU A 339 22.66 -5.09 12.91
N PRO A 340 22.24 -5.75 14.01
CA PRO A 340 20.93 -6.41 14.07
C PRO A 340 19.76 -5.43 14.09
N TRP A 341 19.95 -4.26 14.71
CA TRP A 341 18.87 -3.34 15.03
C TRP A 341 18.67 -2.27 13.94
N THR A 342 19.74 -1.74 13.35
CA THR A 342 19.66 -0.74 12.26
C THR A 342 19.64 -1.41 10.89
N TYR A 343 20.65 -2.23 10.59
CA TYR A 343 20.88 -2.71 9.21
C TYR A 343 20.02 -3.92 8.88
N TRP A 344 20.07 -4.97 9.72
CA TRP A 344 19.34 -6.21 9.45
C TRP A 344 17.84 -5.97 9.33
N ARG A 345 17.23 -5.23 10.28
CA ARG A 345 15.79 -4.92 10.25
C ARG A 345 15.39 -4.11 9.01
N GLY A 346 16.14 -3.05 8.70
CA GLY A 346 15.87 -2.21 7.53
C GLY A 346 15.99 -2.97 6.21
N PHE A 347 17.07 -3.74 6.02
CA PHE A 347 17.23 -4.57 4.83
C PHE A 347 16.18 -5.68 4.73
N VAL A 348 15.77 -6.27 5.86
CA VAL A 348 14.73 -7.32 5.88
C VAL A 348 13.41 -6.80 5.33
N VAL A 349 12.92 -5.65 5.78
CA VAL A 349 11.65 -5.11 5.26
C VAL A 349 11.74 -4.75 3.78
N ILE A 350 12.84 -4.13 3.34
CA ILE A 350 13.04 -3.80 1.92
C ILE A 350 13.08 -5.08 1.06
N GLY A 351 13.88 -6.07 1.46
CA GLY A 351 14.04 -7.28 0.67
C GLY A 351 12.83 -8.23 0.72
N ILE A 352 11.96 -8.16 1.73
CA ILE A 352 10.69 -8.90 1.74
C ILE A 352 9.78 -8.44 0.59
N VAL A 353 9.58 -7.13 0.42
CA VAL A 353 8.75 -6.60 -0.67
C VAL A 353 9.39 -6.89 -2.03
N ALA A 354 10.71 -6.71 -2.12
CA ALA A 354 11.43 -6.88 -3.38
C ALA A 354 11.57 -8.35 -3.82
N PHE A 355 11.81 -9.28 -2.89
CA PHE A 355 12.29 -10.64 -3.20
C PHE A 355 11.61 -11.77 -2.39
N GLY A 356 10.56 -11.47 -1.62
CA GLY A 356 9.82 -12.46 -0.84
C GLY A 356 10.61 -12.94 0.38
N ASN A 357 10.47 -14.20 0.80
CA ASN A 357 11.23 -14.75 1.94
C ASN A 357 12.70 -15.09 1.59
N ILE A 358 13.39 -14.28 0.80
CA ILE A 358 14.81 -14.51 0.45
C ILE A 358 15.69 -14.59 1.70
N PHE A 359 15.40 -13.80 2.74
CA PHE A 359 16.09 -13.87 4.03
C PHE A 359 15.91 -15.22 4.73
N CYS A 360 14.73 -15.84 4.62
CA CYS A 360 14.52 -17.20 5.12
C CYS A 360 15.29 -18.23 4.28
N ALA A 361 15.46 -17.97 2.97
CA ALA A 361 16.26 -18.83 2.12
C ALA A 361 17.75 -18.79 2.52
N VAL A 362 18.34 -17.60 2.68
CA VAL A 362 19.76 -17.44 3.02
C VAL A 362 20.06 -17.48 4.52
N CYS A 363 19.07 -17.78 5.35
CA CYS A 363 19.21 -17.77 6.80
C CYS A 363 20.32 -18.73 7.32
N PRO A 364 21.25 -18.26 8.16
CA PRO A 364 22.35 -19.08 8.70
C PRO A 364 21.85 -20.18 9.65
N PHE A 365 20.67 -20.03 10.26
CA PHE A 365 20.04 -21.07 11.10
C PHE A 365 19.79 -22.39 10.35
N THR A 366 19.72 -22.36 9.01
CA THR A 366 19.55 -23.59 8.24
C THR A 366 20.80 -24.48 8.20
N LEU A 367 21.99 -23.91 8.47
CA LEU A 367 23.24 -24.67 8.58
C LEU A 367 23.29 -25.46 9.89
N SER A 368 22.94 -24.82 11.01
CA SER A 368 22.91 -25.47 12.33
C SER A 368 21.92 -26.65 12.35
N ARG A 369 20.80 -26.52 11.66
CA ARG A 369 19.82 -27.59 11.46
C ARG A 369 20.39 -28.87 10.85
N ARG A 370 21.31 -28.78 9.87
CA ARG A 370 21.88 -29.98 9.22
C ARG A 370 22.80 -30.71 10.20
N LEU A 371 23.60 -29.96 10.95
CA LEU A 371 24.45 -30.48 12.02
C LEU A 371 23.61 -31.10 13.14
N ALA A 372 22.57 -30.41 13.58
CA ALA A 372 21.66 -30.88 14.62
C ALA A 372 20.99 -32.22 14.27
N ALA A 373 20.56 -32.38 13.01
CA ALA A 373 19.96 -33.62 12.55
C ALA A 373 20.92 -34.81 12.57
N LEU A 374 22.22 -34.58 12.32
CA LEU A 374 23.24 -35.62 12.39
C LEU A 374 23.50 -36.07 13.84
N ILE A 375 23.48 -35.12 14.78
CA ILE A 375 23.80 -35.36 16.19
C ILE A 375 22.59 -35.93 16.94
N LEU A 376 21.43 -35.26 16.85
CA LEU A 376 20.25 -35.54 17.66
C LEU A 376 19.24 -36.47 16.99
N ARG A 377 19.36 -36.74 15.68
CA ARG A 377 18.61 -37.77 14.91
C ARG A 377 17.07 -37.63 14.87
N ARG A 378 16.49 -36.56 15.41
CA ARG A 378 15.04 -36.24 15.38
C ARG A 378 14.12 -37.35 15.93
N PRO A 379 14.29 -37.76 17.19
CA PRO A 379 13.54 -38.86 17.77
C PRO A 379 12.05 -38.55 18.00
N PHE A 380 11.65 -37.27 18.05
CA PHE A 380 10.33 -36.87 18.49
C PHE A 380 9.46 -36.34 17.36
N ALA A 381 8.15 -36.58 17.45
CA ALA A 381 7.15 -35.91 16.63
C ALA A 381 6.76 -34.55 17.26
N TRP A 382 6.41 -33.56 16.43
CA TRP A 382 5.92 -32.28 16.96
C TRP A 382 4.52 -32.46 17.59
N PRO A 383 4.30 -32.02 18.85
CA PRO A 383 3.03 -32.21 19.55
C PRO A 383 1.84 -31.63 18.79
N SER A 384 0.73 -32.37 18.73
CA SER A 384 -0.46 -31.98 17.95
C SER A 384 -1.07 -30.66 18.43
N PHE A 385 -1.09 -30.41 19.73
CA PHE A 385 -1.60 -29.17 20.32
C PHE A 385 -0.75 -27.93 19.98
N LEU A 386 0.51 -28.12 19.54
CA LEU A 386 1.41 -27.06 19.06
C LEU A 386 1.39 -26.90 17.53
N LYS A 387 0.56 -27.66 16.79
CA LYS A 387 0.43 -27.53 15.32
C LYS A 387 -0.44 -26.32 14.91
N ASN A 388 -0.25 -25.19 15.56
CA ASN A 388 -0.92 -23.92 15.31
C ASN A 388 0.06 -22.75 15.50
N LYS A 389 -0.40 -21.51 15.34
CA LYS A 389 0.40 -20.29 15.45
C LYS A 389 0.38 -19.67 16.85
N TRP A 390 -0.33 -20.22 17.84
CA TRP A 390 -0.40 -19.62 19.17
C TRP A 390 0.96 -19.51 19.84
N LEU A 391 1.80 -20.55 19.72
CA LEU A 391 3.18 -20.48 20.22
C LEU A 391 3.97 -19.34 19.57
N ALA A 392 3.84 -19.20 18.24
CA ALA A 392 4.47 -18.14 17.47
C ALA A 392 3.96 -16.74 17.88
N VAL A 393 2.64 -16.59 18.10
CA VAL A 393 2.01 -15.36 18.60
C VAL A 393 2.58 -14.99 19.97
N SER A 394 2.61 -15.94 20.91
CA SER A 394 3.14 -15.72 22.26
C SER A 394 4.61 -15.33 22.24
N ILE A 395 5.44 -16.01 21.45
CA ILE A 395 6.86 -15.66 21.32
C ILE A 395 7.05 -14.29 20.68
N PHE A 396 6.25 -13.94 19.67
CA PHE A 396 6.34 -12.63 19.01
C PHE A 396 5.92 -11.49 19.94
N LEU A 397 4.83 -11.66 20.71
CA LEU A 397 4.42 -10.72 21.76
C LEU A 397 5.48 -10.57 22.84
N LEU A 398 6.02 -11.69 23.33
CA LEU A 398 7.09 -11.69 24.33
C LEU A 398 8.34 -10.96 23.80
N TYR A 399 8.69 -11.17 22.53
CA TYR A 399 9.81 -10.49 21.90
C TYR A 399 9.59 -8.97 21.80
N LEU A 400 8.41 -8.51 21.36
CA LEU A 400 8.11 -7.08 21.28
C LEU A 400 8.12 -6.43 22.66
N TRP A 401 7.54 -7.09 23.66
CA TRP A 401 7.56 -6.61 25.05
C TRP A 401 9.00 -6.57 25.60
N ALA A 402 9.76 -7.66 25.46
CA ALA A 402 11.12 -7.76 25.99
C ALA A 402 12.08 -6.78 25.30
N TYR A 403 11.90 -6.56 23.99
CA TYR A 403 12.66 -5.57 23.21
C TYR A 403 12.61 -4.18 23.84
N GLU A 404 11.45 -3.82 24.42
CA GLU A 404 11.16 -2.48 24.93
C GLU A 404 11.47 -2.38 26.42
N THR A 405 10.97 -3.33 27.21
CA THR A 405 11.15 -3.32 28.66
C THR A 405 12.61 -3.54 29.09
N PHE A 406 13.40 -4.27 28.32
CA PHE A 406 14.82 -4.51 28.62
C PHE A 406 15.77 -3.71 27.74
N SER A 407 15.26 -2.82 26.88
CA SER A 407 16.07 -2.04 25.93
C SER A 407 17.13 -2.89 25.23
N LEU A 408 16.72 -4.02 24.64
CA LEU A 408 17.67 -5.00 24.09
C LEU A 408 18.61 -4.41 23.04
N TRP A 409 18.18 -3.33 22.38
CA TRP A 409 18.95 -2.54 21.42
C TRP A 409 20.11 -1.76 22.05
N ASP A 410 20.01 -1.38 23.33
CA ASP A 410 21.04 -0.63 24.05
C ASP A 410 21.98 -1.52 24.89
N SER A 411 21.83 -2.84 24.78
CA SER A 411 22.68 -3.79 25.49
C SER A 411 23.31 -4.80 24.52
N PRO A 412 24.58 -4.58 24.12
CA PRO A 412 25.30 -5.49 23.24
C PRO A 412 25.37 -6.93 23.77
N ALA A 413 25.57 -7.09 25.08
CA ALA A 413 25.65 -8.41 25.71
C ALA A 413 24.31 -9.16 25.65
N TRP A 414 23.18 -8.50 25.94
CA TRP A 414 21.87 -9.10 25.79
C TRP A 414 21.55 -9.44 24.34
N THR A 415 21.98 -8.59 23.39
CA THR A 415 21.86 -8.90 21.96
C THR A 415 22.64 -10.16 21.57
N ALA A 416 23.89 -10.29 22.05
CA ALA A 416 24.70 -11.48 21.81
C ALA A 416 24.05 -12.75 22.39
N TRP A 417 23.57 -12.70 23.63
CA TRP A 417 22.86 -13.83 24.26
C TRP A 417 21.56 -14.18 23.54
N LEU A 418 20.83 -13.19 23.03
CA LEU A 418 19.64 -13.42 22.22
C LEU A 418 19.98 -14.18 20.93
N ILE A 419 21.07 -13.81 20.24
CA ILE A 419 21.55 -14.50 19.04
C ILE A 419 21.94 -15.96 19.39
N VAL A 420 22.75 -16.16 20.43
CA VAL A 420 23.15 -17.49 20.91
C VAL A 420 21.94 -18.36 21.27
N GLY A 421 20.98 -17.78 22.01
CA GLY A 421 19.73 -18.44 22.37
C GLY A 421 18.92 -18.87 21.15
N TYR A 422 18.87 -18.03 20.11
CA TYR A 422 18.19 -18.34 18.85
C TYR A 422 18.84 -19.49 18.08
N PHE A 423 20.18 -19.47 17.94
CA PHE A 423 20.92 -20.57 17.32
C PHE A 423 20.75 -21.88 18.10
N SER A 424 20.81 -21.80 19.43
CA SER A 424 20.65 -22.95 20.33
C SER A 424 19.24 -23.54 20.24
N LEU A 425 18.21 -22.69 20.29
CA LEU A 425 16.82 -23.11 20.16
C LEU A 425 16.54 -23.71 18.78
N CYS A 426 17.06 -23.10 17.71
CA CYS A 426 16.94 -23.67 16.37
C CYS A 426 17.64 -25.04 16.27
N PHE A 427 18.86 -25.15 16.79
CA PHE A 427 19.61 -26.41 16.82
C PHE A 427 18.84 -27.51 17.56
N LEU A 428 18.35 -27.22 18.77
CA LEU A 428 17.58 -28.17 19.58
C LEU A 428 16.28 -28.59 18.87
N ILE A 429 15.47 -27.63 18.41
CA ILE A 429 14.17 -27.95 17.80
C ILE A 429 14.36 -28.73 16.48
N GLU A 430 15.28 -28.32 15.61
CA GLU A 430 15.51 -28.98 14.32
C GLU A 430 16.28 -30.31 14.42
N GLY A 431 16.97 -30.53 15.55
CA GLY A 431 17.64 -31.77 15.89
C GLY A 431 16.72 -32.78 16.59
N LEU A 432 15.73 -32.32 17.35
CA LEU A 432 14.81 -33.18 18.11
C LEU A 432 13.51 -33.50 17.37
N PHE A 433 13.02 -32.59 16.53
CA PHE A 433 11.71 -32.67 15.87
C PHE A 433 11.85 -32.73 14.33
N PRO A 434 10.75 -32.95 13.58
CA PRO A 434 10.79 -33.00 12.14
C PRO A 434 11.37 -31.73 11.51
N ARG A 435 12.00 -31.92 10.35
CA ARG A 435 12.61 -30.87 9.52
C ARG A 435 11.66 -29.68 9.37
N GLY A 436 12.14 -28.45 9.61
CA GLY A 436 11.40 -27.20 9.39
C GLY A 436 10.40 -26.81 10.48
N THR A 437 10.32 -27.58 11.57
CA THR A 437 9.46 -27.30 12.73
C THR A 437 9.75 -25.92 13.35
N PHE A 438 11.03 -25.55 13.49
CA PHE A 438 11.43 -24.27 14.07
C PHE A 438 10.92 -23.11 13.23
N CYS A 439 11.18 -23.14 11.91
CA CYS A 439 10.72 -22.10 11.00
C CYS A 439 9.19 -22.00 11.00
N ARG A 440 8.48 -23.14 11.01
CA ARG A 440 7.02 -23.17 10.87
C ARG A 440 6.27 -22.71 12.12
N TYR A 441 6.74 -23.04 13.32
CA TYR A 441 5.96 -22.85 14.55
C TYR A 441 6.63 -21.97 15.62
N VAL A 442 7.95 -21.81 15.58
CA VAL A 442 8.70 -21.20 16.69
C VAL A 442 9.29 -19.86 16.31
N CYS A 443 9.93 -19.73 15.14
CA CYS A 443 10.71 -18.55 14.74
C CYS A 443 9.83 -17.29 14.54
N PRO A 444 9.83 -16.28 15.44
CA PRO A 444 9.04 -15.07 15.27
C PRO A 444 9.47 -14.24 14.06
N ILE A 445 10.77 -14.18 13.73
CA ILE A 445 11.28 -13.49 12.52
C ILE A 445 10.73 -14.19 11.27
N GLY A 446 10.68 -15.52 11.26
CA GLY A 446 10.07 -16.30 10.19
C GLY A 446 8.59 -15.98 10.02
N GLN A 447 7.84 -15.85 11.12
CA GLN A 447 6.42 -15.50 11.09
C GLN A 447 6.16 -14.11 10.52
N PHE A 448 6.97 -13.13 10.93
CA PHE A 448 6.95 -11.79 10.36
C PHE A 448 7.20 -11.85 8.85
N ASN A 449 8.29 -12.49 8.42
CA ASN A 449 8.65 -12.61 7.01
C ASN A 449 7.55 -13.29 6.20
N PHE A 450 7.06 -14.44 6.65
CA PHE A 450 6.03 -15.23 5.95
C PHE A 450 4.74 -14.46 5.71
N THR A 451 4.28 -13.72 6.73
CA THR A 451 3.05 -12.93 6.65
C THR A 451 3.25 -11.76 5.68
N SER A 452 4.34 -11.00 5.88
CA SER A 452 4.67 -9.80 5.11
C SER A 452 5.05 -10.07 3.65
N ALA A 453 5.67 -11.21 3.36
CA ALA A 453 6.04 -11.61 1.99
C ALA A 453 4.82 -11.91 1.10
N SER A 454 3.60 -11.89 1.64
CA SER A 454 2.36 -11.87 0.83
C SER A 454 2.25 -10.61 -0.04
N LEU A 455 3.04 -9.57 0.25
CA LEU A 455 3.14 -8.33 -0.53
C LEU A 455 4.20 -8.41 -1.64
N SER A 456 4.99 -9.49 -1.71
CA SER A 456 6.03 -9.63 -2.71
C SER A 456 5.46 -10.05 -4.07
N PRO A 457 6.04 -9.60 -5.20
CA PRO A 457 5.66 -10.09 -6.52
C PRO A 457 6.24 -11.47 -6.84
N PHE A 458 6.97 -12.12 -5.93
CA PHE A 458 7.59 -13.43 -6.17
C PHE A 458 7.04 -14.51 -5.25
N GLU A 459 6.66 -15.65 -5.82
CA GLU A 459 6.18 -16.84 -5.09
C GLU A 459 6.70 -18.13 -5.72
N VAL A 460 6.88 -19.20 -4.93
CA VAL A 460 7.04 -20.56 -5.48
C VAL A 460 5.67 -21.16 -5.78
N GLN A 461 5.39 -21.49 -7.04
CA GLN A 461 4.14 -22.13 -7.46
C GLN A 461 4.37 -23.30 -8.44
N ALA A 462 3.32 -24.12 -8.60
CA ALA A 462 3.25 -25.10 -9.68
C ALA A 462 2.95 -24.40 -11.01
N LEU A 463 3.69 -24.73 -12.07
CA LEU A 463 3.51 -24.12 -13.40
C LEU A 463 2.25 -24.63 -14.09
N ASN A 464 1.98 -25.94 -14.00
CA ASN A 464 0.80 -26.58 -14.56
C ASN A 464 0.11 -27.47 -13.52
N ARG A 465 -1.17 -27.20 -13.21
CA ARG A 465 -1.92 -27.97 -12.22
C ARG A 465 -2.26 -29.39 -12.67
N ASP A 466 -2.41 -29.64 -13.97
CA ASP A 466 -2.74 -30.97 -14.49
C ASP A 466 -1.55 -31.92 -14.38
N THR A 467 -0.33 -31.43 -14.62
CA THR A 467 0.90 -32.19 -14.33
C THR A 467 0.99 -32.57 -12.85
N CYS A 468 0.54 -31.69 -11.95
CA CYS A 468 0.47 -32.03 -10.54
C CYS A 468 -0.60 -33.08 -10.21
N ARG A 469 -1.71 -33.11 -10.95
CA ARG A 469 -2.79 -34.10 -10.75
C ARG A 469 -2.38 -35.51 -11.19
N SER A 470 -1.57 -35.62 -12.24
CA SER A 470 -1.06 -36.91 -12.72
C SER A 470 0.21 -37.39 -12.00
N CYS A 471 0.84 -36.54 -11.19
CA CYS A 471 2.05 -36.89 -10.43
C CYS A 471 1.72 -37.79 -9.23
N THR A 472 2.24 -39.03 -9.26
CA THR A 472 2.02 -40.04 -8.22
C THR A 472 3.08 -40.02 -7.12
N THR A 473 4.30 -39.54 -7.41
CA THR A 473 5.44 -39.65 -6.48
C THR A 473 5.46 -38.55 -5.42
N GLN A 474 4.97 -37.35 -5.75
CA GLN A 474 4.88 -36.20 -4.84
C GLN A 474 6.21 -35.82 -4.16
N ASP A 475 7.35 -36.05 -4.83
CA ASP A 475 8.71 -35.74 -4.34
C ASP A 475 8.87 -34.28 -3.90
N CYS A 476 8.08 -33.36 -4.47
CA CYS A 476 8.10 -31.95 -4.05
C CYS A 476 7.67 -31.75 -2.59
N LEU A 477 6.85 -32.66 -2.05
CA LEU A 477 6.42 -32.71 -0.65
C LEU A 477 7.27 -33.70 0.16
N LEU A 478 7.37 -34.94 -0.31
CA LEU A 478 7.98 -36.06 0.44
C LEU A 478 9.52 -36.09 0.33
N GLY A 479 10.06 -35.58 -0.76
CA GLY A 479 11.45 -35.80 -1.17
C GLY A 479 11.65 -37.14 -1.90
N ASN A 480 12.88 -37.34 -2.36
CA ASN A 480 13.36 -38.57 -2.97
C ASN A 480 14.77 -38.90 -2.45
N GLN A 481 15.43 -39.90 -3.06
CA GLN A 481 16.74 -40.39 -2.60
C GLN A 481 17.83 -39.31 -2.66
N ASP A 482 17.77 -38.41 -3.65
CA ASP A 482 18.80 -37.39 -3.90
C ASP A 482 18.48 -36.04 -3.26
N ARG A 483 17.18 -35.72 -3.13
CA ARG A 483 16.69 -34.39 -2.80
C ARG A 483 15.58 -34.46 -1.74
N PRO A 484 15.66 -33.62 -0.69
CA PRO A 484 14.57 -33.53 0.27
C PRO A 484 13.35 -32.80 -0.31
N GLY A 485 12.17 -33.11 0.21
CA GLY A 485 10.93 -32.39 -0.08
C GLY A 485 10.79 -31.09 0.73
N CYS A 486 9.59 -30.50 0.68
CA CYS A 486 9.28 -29.25 1.37
C CYS A 486 9.46 -29.39 2.91
N PRO A 487 10.32 -28.57 3.55
CA PRO A 487 10.54 -28.66 5.00
C PRO A 487 9.34 -28.19 5.84
N THR A 488 8.37 -27.47 5.28
CA THR A 488 7.23 -26.94 6.05
C THR A 488 5.91 -27.57 5.67
N ASP A 489 5.97 -28.73 4.99
CA ASP A 489 4.84 -29.51 4.49
C ASP A 489 3.87 -28.71 3.60
N LEU A 490 4.40 -27.79 2.79
CA LEU A 490 3.58 -27.05 1.83
C LEU A 490 3.35 -27.89 0.58
N PHE A 491 2.10 -28.31 0.38
CA PHE A 491 1.69 -29.05 -0.80
C PHE A 491 1.54 -28.11 -2.00
N LEU A 492 2.55 -28.11 -2.89
CA LEU A 492 2.71 -27.16 -3.98
C LEU A 492 1.46 -26.95 -4.87
N PRO A 493 0.69 -27.98 -5.29
CA PRO A 493 -0.47 -27.79 -6.17
C PRO A 493 -1.57 -26.92 -5.55
N SER A 494 -1.62 -26.94 -4.22
CA SER A 494 -2.54 -26.14 -3.42
C SER A 494 -1.88 -24.93 -2.78
N LYS A 495 -0.56 -24.80 -2.79
CA LYS A 495 0.12 -23.70 -2.10
C LYS A 495 -0.31 -22.36 -2.71
N ALA A 496 -0.66 -21.41 -1.85
CA ALA A 496 -0.92 -20.02 -2.22
C ALA A 496 -0.11 -19.10 -1.31
N GLY A 497 0.49 -18.05 -1.86
CA GLY A 497 1.21 -17.07 -1.05
C GLY A 497 2.57 -17.55 -0.56
N ASN A 498 3.17 -16.69 0.26
CA ASN A 498 4.47 -16.93 0.87
C ASN A 498 4.40 -17.39 2.34
N ASN A 499 3.18 -17.58 2.87
CA ASN A 499 2.94 -18.08 4.21
C ASN A 499 3.60 -19.47 4.41
N ASP A 500 4.42 -19.59 5.45
CA ASP A 500 5.24 -20.78 5.80
C ASP A 500 6.26 -21.22 4.74
N CYS A 501 6.41 -20.49 3.63
CA CYS A 501 7.35 -20.82 2.57
C CYS A 501 8.74 -20.28 2.91
N THR A 502 9.70 -21.16 3.20
CA THR A 502 11.09 -20.74 3.49
C THR A 502 11.91 -20.32 2.26
N PHE A 503 11.32 -20.32 1.06
CA PHE A 503 12.01 -20.11 -0.23
C PHE A 503 13.25 -21.00 -0.41
N CYS A 504 13.25 -22.19 0.19
CA CYS A 504 14.40 -23.09 0.12
C CYS A 504 14.57 -23.82 -1.23
N LEU A 505 13.56 -23.76 -2.10
CA LEU A 505 13.52 -24.40 -3.41
C LEU A 505 13.81 -25.92 -3.37
N ASP A 506 13.60 -26.57 -2.22
CA ASP A 506 13.69 -28.03 -2.11
C ASP A 506 12.61 -28.70 -2.98
N CYS A 507 11.36 -28.21 -2.88
CA CYS A 507 10.25 -28.69 -3.71
C CYS A 507 10.48 -28.50 -5.22
N VAL A 508 11.18 -27.43 -5.62
CA VAL A 508 11.54 -27.16 -7.02
C VAL A 508 12.56 -28.18 -7.52
N ARG A 509 13.58 -28.46 -6.72
CA ARG A 509 14.66 -29.38 -7.06
C ARG A 509 14.26 -30.85 -6.98
N ALA A 510 13.30 -31.18 -6.12
CA ALA A 510 12.79 -32.54 -5.98
C ALA A 510 11.70 -32.87 -7.01
N CYS A 511 11.12 -31.88 -7.70
CA CYS A 511 10.03 -32.14 -8.65
C CYS A 511 10.50 -32.95 -9.88
N PRO A 512 9.98 -34.17 -10.11
CA PRO A 512 10.43 -35.03 -11.23
C PRO A 512 9.99 -34.52 -12.60
N HIS A 513 9.06 -33.55 -12.63
CA HIS A 513 8.50 -32.99 -13.87
C HIS A 513 8.93 -31.54 -14.12
N GLU A 514 9.86 -31.00 -13.33
CA GLU A 514 10.28 -29.59 -13.38
C GLU A 514 9.11 -28.58 -13.34
N ASN A 515 8.00 -28.97 -12.73
CA ASN A 515 6.73 -28.24 -12.78
C ASN A 515 6.58 -27.22 -11.64
N ALA A 516 7.69 -26.80 -11.04
CA ALA A 516 7.73 -25.96 -9.86
C ALA A 516 8.80 -24.88 -10.05
N ALA A 517 8.44 -23.60 -9.86
CA ALA A 517 9.39 -22.50 -10.04
C ALA A 517 9.02 -21.27 -9.20
N ILE A 518 9.96 -20.33 -9.10
CA ILE A 518 9.62 -18.96 -8.67
C ILE A 518 8.90 -18.29 -9.84
N VAL A 519 7.65 -17.87 -9.61
CA VAL A 519 6.81 -17.17 -10.56
C VAL A 519 6.56 -15.74 -10.09
N ARG A 520 6.25 -14.86 -11.04
CA ARG A 520 5.74 -13.53 -10.72
C ARG A 520 4.24 -13.63 -10.43
N VAL A 521 3.83 -13.07 -9.31
CA VAL A 521 2.44 -12.96 -8.90
C VAL A 521 2.09 -11.49 -8.71
N LEU A 522 0.79 -11.22 -8.65
CA LEU A 522 0.31 -9.91 -8.26
C LEU A 522 0.52 -9.74 -6.75
N PRO A 523 1.23 -8.69 -6.28
CA PRO A 523 1.35 -8.39 -4.85
C PRO A 523 0.01 -8.42 -4.12
N ALA A 524 0.00 -8.92 -2.89
CA ALA A 524 -1.17 -9.05 -2.04
C ALA A 524 -2.26 -10.03 -2.54
N GLN A 525 -2.10 -10.66 -3.70
CA GLN A 525 -3.12 -11.56 -4.26
C GLN A 525 -3.44 -12.76 -3.36
N ALA A 526 -2.44 -13.28 -2.64
CA ALA A 526 -2.63 -14.42 -1.74
C ALA A 526 -3.26 -14.04 -0.38
N ILE A 527 -3.40 -12.75 -0.05
CA ILE A 527 -3.98 -12.32 1.23
C ILE A 527 -5.45 -12.75 1.32
N GLY A 528 -5.81 -13.40 2.43
CA GLY A 528 -7.14 -14.00 2.62
C GLY A 528 -7.24 -15.47 2.17
N GLN A 529 -6.19 -16.00 1.53
CA GLN A 529 -6.05 -17.44 1.25
C GLN A 529 -5.21 -18.11 2.35
N ASN A 530 -5.58 -19.33 2.75
CA ASN A 530 -4.77 -20.12 3.70
C ASN A 530 -3.60 -20.82 2.97
N ARG A 531 -2.63 -21.34 3.74
CA ARG A 531 -1.36 -22.02 3.35
C ARG A 531 -1.50 -23.03 2.21
N ILE A 532 -2.69 -23.63 2.12
CA ILE A 532 -3.15 -24.60 1.11
C ILE A 532 -4.52 -24.06 0.66
N ALA A 533 -4.61 -23.66 -0.60
CA ALA A 533 -5.82 -23.24 -1.31
C ALA A 533 -6.96 -24.19 -0.97
N ARG A 534 -8.10 -23.60 -0.56
CA ARG A 534 -9.36 -24.22 -0.12
C ARG A 534 -9.58 -24.47 1.37
N ARG A 535 -8.74 -23.97 2.30
CA ARG A 535 -9.13 -23.88 3.73
C ARG A 535 -9.32 -22.43 4.16
N THR A 536 -10.33 -22.16 4.98
CA THR A 536 -10.49 -20.87 5.67
C THR A 536 -9.26 -20.58 6.52
N PRO A 537 -8.75 -19.34 6.60
CA PRO A 537 -7.66 -19.01 7.52
C PRO A 537 -8.03 -19.37 8.96
N THR A 538 -7.03 -19.74 9.76
CA THR A 538 -7.23 -20.14 11.15
C THR A 538 -7.11 -18.93 12.08
N ILE A 539 -7.80 -18.95 13.22
CA ILE A 539 -7.91 -17.78 14.12
C ILE A 539 -6.54 -17.37 14.70
N ASP A 540 -5.69 -18.34 15.00
CA ASP A 540 -4.30 -18.16 15.44
C ASP A 540 -3.46 -17.38 14.42
N TRP A 541 -3.64 -17.64 13.12
CA TRP A 541 -2.96 -16.86 12.08
C TRP A 541 -3.51 -15.44 11.98
N VAL A 542 -4.82 -15.26 12.16
CA VAL A 542 -5.46 -13.94 12.15
C VAL A 542 -4.98 -13.08 13.33
N VAL A 543 -4.84 -13.69 14.51
CA VAL A 543 -4.26 -13.03 15.69
C VAL A 543 -2.79 -12.67 15.43
N LEU A 544 -2.01 -13.57 14.83
CA LEU A 544 -0.64 -13.26 14.42
C LEU A 544 -0.57 -12.06 13.47
N CYS A 545 -1.43 -12.00 12.44
CA CYS A 545 -1.52 -10.84 11.54
C CYS A 545 -1.86 -9.57 12.32
N SER A 546 -2.81 -9.64 13.25
CA SER A 546 -3.18 -8.51 14.10
C SER A 546 -2.00 -8.01 14.93
N VAL A 547 -1.27 -8.91 15.60
CA VAL A 547 -0.09 -8.54 16.40
C VAL A 547 1.00 -7.92 15.53
N ILE A 548 1.25 -8.44 14.33
CA ILE A 548 2.24 -7.86 13.40
C ILE A 548 1.82 -6.47 12.92
N VAL A 549 0.54 -6.28 12.60
CA VAL A 549 0.00 -5.01 12.10
C VAL A 549 0.01 -3.94 13.19
N PHE A 550 -0.63 -4.20 14.33
CA PHE A 550 -0.68 -3.23 15.43
C PHE A 550 0.68 -3.06 16.10
N GLY A 551 1.51 -4.10 16.11
CA GLY A 551 2.90 -4.03 16.55
C GLY A 551 3.73 -3.00 15.80
N ALA A 552 3.45 -2.77 14.51
CA ALA A 552 4.11 -1.72 13.74
C ALA A 552 3.85 -0.33 14.32
N PHE A 553 2.59 -0.05 14.65
CA PHE A 553 2.15 1.25 15.17
C PHE A 553 2.61 1.45 16.61
N VAL A 554 2.47 0.42 17.47
CA VAL A 554 2.93 0.50 18.86
C VAL A 554 4.44 0.67 18.93
N ASN A 555 5.20 -0.06 18.12
CA ASN A 555 6.66 0.04 18.12
C ASN A 555 7.14 1.42 17.64
N ALA A 556 6.53 1.97 16.57
CA ALA A 556 6.87 3.32 16.11
C ALA A 556 6.42 4.40 17.09
N ALA A 557 5.22 4.26 17.69
CA ALA A 557 4.69 5.21 18.67
C ALA A 557 5.54 5.25 19.94
N ALA A 558 6.11 4.12 20.39
CA ALA A 558 6.98 4.08 21.56
C ALA A 558 8.27 4.91 21.41
N MET A 559 8.58 5.42 20.21
CA MET A 559 9.78 6.23 19.93
C MET A 559 9.48 7.70 19.61
N VAL A 560 8.22 8.16 19.73
CA VAL A 560 7.90 9.57 19.51
C VAL A 560 7.74 10.33 20.81
N ALA A 561 8.31 11.54 20.87
CA ALA A 561 8.37 12.34 22.11
C ALA A 561 7.02 12.47 22.85
N PRO A 562 5.88 12.78 22.18
CA PRO A 562 4.61 12.93 22.89
C PRO A 562 4.13 11.66 23.60
N ILE A 563 4.46 10.48 23.05
CA ILE A 563 4.09 9.19 23.65
C ILE A 563 5.03 8.89 24.81
N VAL A 564 6.34 9.06 24.64
CA VAL A 564 7.33 8.86 25.71
C VAL A 564 7.02 9.75 26.93
N GLU A 565 6.66 11.01 26.69
CA GLU A 565 6.22 11.95 27.74
C GLU A 565 4.93 11.46 28.43
N ALA A 566 3.92 11.06 27.65
CA ALA A 566 2.67 10.53 28.19
C ALA A 566 2.87 9.24 29.01
N GLU A 567 3.78 8.35 28.59
CA GLU A 567 4.15 7.17 29.36
C GLU A 567 4.79 7.56 30.70
N SER A 568 5.72 8.53 30.68
CA SER A 568 6.38 9.03 31.90
C SER A 568 5.39 9.66 32.87
N GLU A 569 4.47 10.50 32.39
CA GLU A 569 3.42 11.11 33.21
C GLU A 569 2.45 10.08 33.78
N PHE A 570 2.00 9.13 32.97
CA PHE A 570 1.13 8.05 33.42
C PHE A 570 1.76 7.21 34.54
N GLY A 571 3.07 6.91 34.42
CA GLY A 571 3.83 6.23 35.46
C GLY A 571 3.88 7.02 36.76
N LYS A 572 4.10 8.35 36.68
CA LYS A 572 4.10 9.25 37.84
C LYS A 572 2.74 9.33 38.52
N ILE A 573 1.65 9.44 37.76
CA ILE A 573 0.27 9.53 38.27
C ILE A 573 -0.11 8.27 39.06
N LEU A 574 0.25 7.09 38.54
CA LEU A 574 -0.07 5.81 39.18
C LEU A 574 0.96 5.37 40.23
N GLY A 575 2.07 6.08 40.38
CA GLY A 575 3.16 5.70 41.28
C GLY A 575 3.82 4.36 40.91
N ILE A 576 3.89 4.04 39.61
CA ILE A 576 4.47 2.79 39.11
C ILE A 576 5.78 3.03 38.35
N GLY A 577 6.68 2.04 38.38
CA GLY A 577 7.98 2.13 37.69
C GLY A 577 7.87 2.08 36.16
N PRO A 578 8.90 2.57 35.42
CA PRO A 578 8.86 2.66 33.95
C PRO A 578 8.60 1.32 33.24
N SER A 579 9.17 0.22 33.74
CA SER A 579 8.98 -1.12 33.16
C SER A 579 7.53 -1.60 33.25
N LEU A 580 6.83 -1.31 34.35
CA LEU A 580 5.42 -1.65 34.51
C LEU A 580 4.55 -0.75 33.65
N THR A 581 4.86 0.54 33.57
CA THR A 581 4.18 1.49 32.67
C THR A 581 4.25 1.01 31.22
N GLN A 582 5.46 0.72 30.72
CA GLN A 582 5.64 0.18 29.37
C GLN A 582 4.89 -1.12 29.18
N THR A 583 4.94 -2.04 30.15
CA THR A 583 4.19 -3.31 30.08
C THR A 583 2.69 -3.08 29.90
N ILE A 584 2.10 -2.14 30.65
CA ILE A 584 0.68 -1.78 30.52
C ILE A 584 0.41 -1.22 29.12
N TRP A 585 1.21 -0.27 28.65
CA TRP A 585 1.07 0.32 27.31
C TRP A 585 1.15 -0.73 26.20
N PHE A 586 2.10 -1.66 26.28
CA PHE A 586 2.23 -2.76 25.34
C PHE A 586 1.02 -3.70 25.34
N LEU A 587 0.52 -4.09 26.51
CA LEU A 587 -0.67 -4.94 26.61
C LEU A 587 -1.92 -4.23 26.05
N LEU A 588 -2.07 -2.94 26.33
CA LEU A 588 -3.15 -2.13 25.79
C LEU A 588 -3.06 -2.05 24.27
N GLY A 589 -1.90 -1.68 23.72
CA GLY A 589 -1.70 -1.48 22.28
C GLY A 589 -1.70 -2.76 21.44
N LEU A 590 -1.19 -3.88 21.96
CA LEU A 590 -1.05 -5.13 21.20
C LEU A 590 -2.18 -6.14 21.42
N ILE A 591 -2.93 -6.02 22.52
CA ILE A 591 -3.99 -6.99 22.87
C ILE A 591 -5.35 -6.31 22.96
N LEU A 592 -5.50 -5.31 23.84
CA LEU A 592 -6.82 -4.74 24.12
C LEU A 592 -7.37 -3.93 22.93
N VAL A 593 -6.59 -2.98 22.42
CA VAL A 593 -6.99 -2.11 21.29
C VAL A 593 -7.32 -2.92 20.03
N PRO A 594 -6.48 -3.89 19.59
CA PRO A 594 -6.81 -4.70 18.42
C PRO A 594 -8.05 -5.55 18.65
N PHE A 595 -8.18 -6.18 19.82
CA PHE A 595 -9.35 -6.99 20.15
C PHE A 595 -10.65 -6.16 20.12
N ALA A 596 -10.64 -4.98 20.74
CA ALA A 596 -11.79 -4.08 20.80
C ALA A 596 -12.17 -3.56 19.40
N THR A 597 -11.20 -3.04 18.65
CA THR A 597 -11.45 -2.47 17.30
C THR A 597 -11.89 -3.53 16.29
N ILE A 598 -11.25 -4.71 16.27
CA ILE A 598 -11.64 -5.83 15.39
C ILE A 598 -13.06 -6.31 15.71
N THR A 599 -13.39 -6.45 17.01
CA THR A 599 -14.72 -6.87 17.44
C THR A 599 -15.77 -5.81 17.08
N MET A 600 -15.46 -4.53 17.28
CA MET A 600 -16.32 -3.43 16.88
C MET A 600 -16.56 -3.42 15.36
N CYS A 601 -15.51 -3.54 14.54
CA CYS A 601 -15.65 -3.59 13.09
C CYS A 601 -16.48 -4.80 12.65
N ALA A 602 -16.20 -6.01 13.18
CA ALA A 602 -16.96 -7.21 12.84
C ALA A 602 -18.44 -7.11 13.22
N THR A 603 -18.76 -6.52 14.39
CA THR A 603 -20.15 -6.33 14.84
C THR A 603 -20.88 -5.29 13.99
N LEU A 604 -20.24 -4.16 13.67
CA LEU A 604 -20.78 -3.15 12.77
C LEU A 604 -20.99 -3.70 11.36
N SER A 605 -20.02 -4.45 10.82
CA SER A 605 -20.15 -5.08 9.49
C SER A 605 -21.34 -6.02 9.45
N ARG A 606 -21.55 -6.82 10.50
CA ARG A 606 -22.71 -7.72 10.60
C ARG A 606 -24.03 -6.94 10.66
N LYS A 607 -24.11 -5.89 11.49
CA LYS A 607 -25.31 -5.05 11.63
C LYS A 607 -25.66 -4.30 10.34
N LEU A 608 -24.67 -3.66 9.71
CA LEU A 608 -24.88 -2.86 8.48
C LEU A 608 -25.25 -3.72 7.28
N SER A 609 -24.54 -4.83 7.08
CA SER A 609 -24.78 -5.74 5.95
C SER A 609 -26.01 -6.65 6.13
N LYS A 610 -26.52 -6.77 7.37
CA LYS A 610 -27.58 -7.73 7.76
C LYS A 610 -27.26 -9.18 7.38
N THR A 611 -25.98 -9.54 7.39
CA THR A 611 -25.52 -10.90 7.05
C THR A 611 -25.74 -11.90 8.19
N SER A 612 -25.89 -13.18 7.82
CA SER A 612 -25.94 -14.31 8.76
C SER A 612 -24.54 -14.80 9.20
N LEU A 613 -23.45 -14.24 8.63
CA LEU A 613 -22.08 -14.61 8.97
C LEU A 613 -21.76 -14.36 10.46
N SER A 614 -21.01 -15.27 11.07
CA SER A 614 -20.51 -15.10 12.45
C SER A 614 -19.40 -14.04 12.51
N LEU A 615 -19.27 -13.37 13.67
CA LEU A 615 -18.22 -12.35 13.88
C LEU A 615 -16.82 -12.93 13.62
N ARG A 616 -16.58 -14.17 14.06
CA ARG A 616 -15.34 -14.91 13.81
C ARG A 616 -15.07 -15.04 12.32
N ARG A 617 -16.07 -15.39 11.50
CA ARG A 617 -15.89 -15.57 10.05
C ARG A 617 -15.57 -14.25 9.35
N ILE A 618 -16.22 -13.16 9.76
CA ILE A 618 -15.92 -11.81 9.24
C ILE A 618 -14.47 -11.43 9.57
N ALA A 619 -14.07 -11.55 10.84
CA ALA A 619 -12.72 -11.21 11.28
C ALA A 619 -11.64 -12.06 10.59
N VAL A 620 -11.87 -13.37 10.46
CA VAL A 620 -10.91 -14.30 9.82
C VAL A 620 -10.58 -13.92 8.37
N TYR A 621 -11.55 -13.37 7.65
CA TYR A 621 -11.37 -12.96 6.26
C TYR A 621 -10.86 -11.52 6.14
N LEU A 622 -11.33 -10.59 6.97
CA LEU A 622 -11.06 -9.16 6.75
C LEU A 622 -9.85 -8.60 7.51
N VAL A 623 -9.46 -9.16 8.66
CA VAL A 623 -8.25 -8.72 9.39
C VAL A 623 -6.97 -8.85 8.56
N PRO A 624 -6.73 -9.94 7.79
CA PRO A 624 -5.56 -10.04 6.93
C PRO A 624 -5.45 -8.93 5.87
N ALA A 625 -6.55 -8.25 5.53
CA ALA A 625 -6.52 -7.12 4.60
C ALA A 625 -5.62 -5.97 5.08
N PHE A 626 -5.31 -5.90 6.39
CA PHE A 626 -4.48 -4.85 6.99
C PHE A 626 -2.97 -5.13 6.95
N ILE A 627 -2.55 -6.32 6.49
CA ILE A 627 -1.13 -6.65 6.31
C ILE A 627 -0.38 -5.57 5.49
N PRO A 628 -0.90 -5.06 4.35
CA PRO A 628 -0.23 -4.01 3.59
C PRO A 628 0.00 -2.72 4.38
N LEU A 629 -1.00 -2.25 5.14
CA LEU A 629 -0.88 -1.02 5.93
C LEU A 629 0.08 -1.19 7.11
N GLY A 630 -0.05 -2.27 7.88
CA GLY A 630 0.87 -2.55 8.98
C GLY A 630 2.31 -2.75 8.51
N PHE A 631 2.50 -3.43 7.38
CA PHE A 631 3.82 -3.59 6.78
C PHE A 631 4.37 -2.27 6.22
N ALA A 632 3.53 -1.42 5.63
CA ALA A 632 3.96 -0.10 5.19
C ALA A 632 4.45 0.74 6.37
N MET A 633 3.79 0.66 7.54
CA MET A 633 4.29 1.32 8.75
C MET A 633 5.67 0.79 9.18
N TRP A 634 5.88 -0.54 9.17
CA TRP A 634 7.20 -1.13 9.41
C TRP A 634 8.26 -0.65 8.40
N LEU A 635 7.90 -0.58 7.12
CA LEU A 635 8.80 -0.18 6.04
C LEU A 635 9.17 1.30 6.14
N SER A 636 8.21 2.18 6.42
CA SER A 636 8.46 3.61 6.63
C SER A 636 9.39 3.81 7.82
N HIS A 637 8.99 3.31 8.99
CA HIS A 637 9.73 3.52 10.25
C HIS A 637 11.14 2.90 10.24
N LEU A 638 11.27 1.62 9.87
CA LEU A 638 12.59 0.97 9.82
C LEU A 638 13.44 1.48 8.65
N GLY A 639 12.79 1.96 7.57
CA GLY A 639 13.47 2.63 6.46
C GLY A 639 14.09 3.95 6.91
N PHE A 640 13.38 4.75 7.70
CA PHE A 640 13.90 5.97 8.30
C PHE A 640 15.11 5.71 9.19
N HIS A 641 15.04 4.73 10.11
CA HIS A 641 16.20 4.36 10.92
C HIS A 641 17.37 3.88 10.06
N LEU A 642 17.13 3.10 9.01
CA LEU A 642 18.21 2.65 8.13
C LEU A 642 18.89 3.82 7.40
N VAL A 643 18.12 4.77 6.87
CA VAL A 643 18.63 5.90 6.07
C VAL A 643 19.32 6.93 6.95
N THR A 644 18.70 7.32 8.06
CA THR A 644 19.24 8.34 8.98
C THR A 644 20.43 7.84 9.78
N SER A 645 20.48 6.55 10.09
CA SER A 645 21.57 5.91 10.83
C SER A 645 22.55 5.16 9.92
N PHE A 646 22.55 5.40 8.60
CA PHE A 646 23.36 4.60 7.66
C PHE A 646 24.87 4.71 7.88
N THR A 647 25.33 5.77 8.55
CA THR A 647 26.74 5.98 8.89
C THR A 647 27.14 5.37 10.24
N SER A 648 26.18 4.88 11.05
CA SER A 648 26.46 4.34 12.39
C SER A 648 27.31 3.06 12.37
N ILE A 649 27.42 2.38 11.23
CA ILE A 649 28.30 1.21 11.05
C ILE A 649 29.79 1.59 11.07
N ILE A 650 30.13 2.81 10.67
CA ILE A 650 31.52 3.28 10.53
C ILE A 650 32.26 3.18 11.87
N PRO A 651 31.83 3.82 12.97
CA PRO A 651 32.56 3.76 14.23
C PRO A 651 32.68 2.33 14.78
N ALA A 652 31.61 1.53 14.67
CA ALA A 652 31.62 0.15 15.13
C ALA A 652 32.60 -0.73 14.33
N VAL A 653 32.65 -0.59 13.00
CA VAL A 653 33.57 -1.34 12.14
C VAL A 653 35.01 -0.85 12.31
N GLU A 654 35.24 0.46 12.35
CA GLU A 654 36.57 1.02 12.58
C GLU A 654 37.17 0.51 13.87
N ARG A 655 36.42 0.52 14.98
CA ARG A 655 36.90 -0.01 16.26
C ARG A 655 37.28 -1.49 16.15
N VAL A 656 36.42 -2.33 15.58
CA VAL A 656 36.71 -3.77 15.48
C VAL A 656 37.89 -4.03 14.55
N VAL A 657 37.96 -3.35 13.40
CA VAL A 657 39.04 -3.57 12.43
C VAL A 657 40.37 -3.05 12.95
N THR A 658 40.41 -1.89 13.62
CA THR A 658 41.64 -1.33 14.19
C THR A 658 42.26 -2.21 15.28
N GLN A 659 41.45 -3.01 16.00
CA GLN A 659 41.97 -4.02 16.94
C GLN A 659 42.82 -5.09 16.24
N PHE A 660 42.50 -5.45 15.00
CA PHE A 660 43.24 -6.46 14.23
C PHE A 660 44.27 -5.85 13.27
N PHE A 661 44.02 -4.63 12.78
CA PHE A 661 44.85 -3.92 11.80
C PHE A 661 45.12 -2.48 12.29
N PRO A 662 46.16 -2.28 13.13
CA PRO A 662 46.54 -0.96 13.59
C PRO A 662 46.84 -0.01 12.43
N GLY A 663 46.21 1.17 12.41
CA GLY A 663 46.34 2.16 11.34
C GLY A 663 45.24 2.12 10.27
N PHE A 664 44.28 1.20 10.35
CA PHE A 664 43.07 1.25 9.54
C PHE A 664 42.24 2.50 9.89
N SER A 665 41.89 3.30 8.88
CA SER A 665 40.93 4.40 9.01
C SER A 665 40.03 4.40 7.79
N THR A 666 38.75 4.74 7.96
CA THR A 666 37.80 4.91 6.85
C THR A 666 37.86 6.32 6.25
N LEU A 667 38.90 7.10 6.59
CA LEU A 667 39.18 8.44 6.06
C LEU A 667 39.10 8.42 4.52
N GLY A 668 37.96 8.85 3.98
CA GLY A 668 37.68 8.83 2.54
C GLY A 668 36.26 8.41 2.16
N MET A 669 35.51 7.72 3.02
CA MET A 669 34.07 7.56 2.81
C MET A 669 33.35 8.84 3.26
N ALA A 670 33.16 9.77 2.31
CA ALA A 670 32.26 10.89 2.54
C ALA A 670 30.90 10.32 3.01
N PRO A 671 30.39 10.72 4.18
CA PRO A 671 29.09 10.24 4.62
C PRO A 671 28.07 10.67 3.57
N LEU A 672 27.36 9.69 3.01
CA LEU A 672 26.18 9.96 2.20
C LEU A 672 25.11 10.45 3.18
N VAL A 673 25.19 11.72 3.56
CA VAL A 673 24.20 12.36 4.42
C VAL A 673 22.98 12.60 3.55
N TRP A 674 22.01 11.71 3.65
CA TRP A 674 20.70 11.94 3.06
C TRP A 674 20.02 13.06 3.85
N ASN A 675 19.57 14.11 3.16
CA ASN A 675 18.83 15.18 3.80
C ASN A 675 17.53 14.61 4.39
N THR A 676 17.38 14.68 5.70
CA THR A 676 16.27 14.04 6.43
C THR A 676 14.90 14.61 6.06
N GLY A 677 14.86 15.88 5.62
CA GLY A 677 13.62 16.53 5.16
C GLY A 677 12.99 15.87 3.92
N ASP A 678 13.81 15.25 3.05
CA ASP A 678 13.32 14.58 1.84
C ASP A 678 12.69 13.21 2.13
N TRP A 679 13.06 12.57 3.24
CA TRP A 679 12.63 11.21 3.56
C TRP A 679 11.21 11.12 4.12
N MET A 680 10.77 12.13 4.88
CA MET A 680 9.41 12.17 5.46
C MET A 680 8.32 12.05 4.38
N SER A 681 8.54 12.68 3.22
CA SER A 681 7.62 12.56 2.07
C SER A 681 7.55 11.12 1.54
N VAL A 682 8.69 10.42 1.50
CA VAL A 682 8.77 9.01 1.07
C VAL A 682 8.03 8.11 2.06
N GLU A 683 8.17 8.33 3.36
CA GLU A 683 7.48 7.57 4.40
C GLU A 683 5.96 7.67 4.31
N LEU A 684 5.45 8.89 4.08
CA LEU A 684 4.01 9.13 3.89
C LEU A 684 3.50 8.50 2.59
N ILE A 685 4.29 8.52 1.51
CA ILE A 685 3.95 7.83 0.27
C ILE A 685 3.88 6.32 0.49
N ILE A 686 4.85 5.72 1.17
CA ILE A 686 4.86 4.29 1.49
C ILE A 686 3.62 3.93 2.32
N LEU A 687 3.32 4.69 3.37
CA LEU A 687 2.15 4.49 4.22
C LEU A 687 0.84 4.63 3.42
N GLY A 688 0.75 5.62 2.52
CA GLY A 688 -0.39 5.85 1.63
C GLY A 688 -0.61 4.71 0.63
N ILE A 689 0.46 4.14 0.06
CA ILE A 689 0.37 2.94 -0.78
C ILE A 689 -0.15 1.76 0.05
N GLY A 690 0.38 1.55 1.26
CA GLY A 690 -0.09 0.51 2.18
C GLY A 690 -1.59 0.63 2.51
N PHE A 691 -2.06 1.86 2.75
CA PHE A 691 -3.47 2.16 2.95
C PHE A 691 -4.32 1.80 1.72
N LEU A 692 -3.92 2.26 0.52
CA LEU A 692 -4.63 1.97 -0.72
C LEU A 692 -4.72 0.47 -1.04
N VAL A 693 -3.62 -0.27 -0.86
CA VAL A 693 -3.59 -1.73 -1.07
C VAL A 693 -4.49 -2.41 -0.03
N THR A 694 -4.49 -1.96 1.23
CA THR A 694 -5.37 -2.46 2.29
C THR A 694 -6.86 -2.30 1.92
N LEU A 695 -7.24 -1.14 1.38
CA LEU A 695 -8.60 -0.91 0.90
C LEU A 695 -8.95 -1.81 -0.29
N GLY A 696 -8.02 -1.97 -1.23
CA GLY A 696 -8.18 -2.84 -2.39
C GLY A 696 -8.38 -4.31 -2.03
N VAL A 697 -7.55 -4.82 -1.12
CA VAL A 697 -7.65 -6.20 -0.61
C VAL A 697 -8.91 -6.38 0.23
N GLY A 698 -9.22 -5.42 1.12
CA GLY A 698 -10.42 -5.47 1.96
C GLY A 698 -11.71 -5.50 1.15
N TRP A 699 -11.78 -4.72 0.06
CA TRP A 699 -12.90 -4.76 -0.88
C TRP A 699 -13.01 -6.12 -1.58
N ARG A 700 -11.90 -6.65 -2.12
CA ARG A 700 -11.87 -7.97 -2.77
C ARG A 700 -12.38 -9.07 -1.83
N LEU A 701 -11.88 -9.11 -0.60
CA LEU A 701 -12.30 -10.11 0.39
C LEU A 701 -13.76 -9.91 0.83
N SER A 702 -14.24 -8.67 0.86
CA SER A 702 -15.66 -8.39 1.13
C SER A 702 -16.57 -8.85 -0.01
N GLN A 703 -16.11 -8.80 -1.27
CA GLN A 703 -16.83 -9.37 -2.41
C GLN A 703 -16.88 -10.90 -2.36
N GLU A 704 -15.82 -11.57 -1.90
CA GLU A 704 -15.84 -13.03 -1.70
C GLU A 704 -16.83 -13.48 -0.61
N LEU A 705 -17.11 -12.62 0.38
CA LEU A 705 -18.05 -12.89 1.47
C LEU A 705 -19.51 -12.52 1.15
N ALA A 706 -19.77 -11.79 0.07
CA ALA A 706 -21.08 -11.20 -0.21
C ALA A 706 -21.60 -11.57 -1.60
N GLU A 707 -22.87 -11.96 -1.68
CA GLU A 707 -23.54 -12.28 -2.94
C GLU A 707 -23.77 -11.04 -3.83
N LYS A 708 -23.82 -9.84 -3.23
CA LYS A 708 -24.13 -8.58 -3.92
C LYS A 708 -23.10 -7.51 -3.57
N PRO A 709 -22.69 -6.65 -4.53
CA PRO A 709 -21.75 -5.56 -4.27
C PRO A 709 -22.21 -4.57 -3.18
N SER A 710 -23.52 -4.33 -3.04
CA SER A 710 -24.06 -3.46 -2.00
C SER A 710 -23.90 -4.03 -0.59
N VAL A 711 -23.93 -5.36 -0.46
CA VAL A 711 -23.66 -6.06 0.80
C VAL A 711 -22.16 -6.07 1.08
N ALA A 712 -21.33 -6.31 0.05
CA ALA A 712 -19.88 -6.21 0.14
C ALA A 712 -19.42 -4.83 0.64
N LEU A 713 -20.01 -3.75 0.13
CA LEU A 713 -19.71 -2.38 0.57
C LEU A 713 -20.04 -2.16 2.05
N LYS A 714 -21.20 -2.64 2.50
CA LYS A 714 -21.60 -2.54 3.91
C LYS A 714 -20.75 -3.40 4.83
N LEU A 715 -20.26 -4.55 4.34
CA LEU A 715 -19.28 -5.36 5.06
C LEU A 715 -17.94 -4.63 5.18
N ALA A 716 -17.46 -4.01 4.10
CA ALA A 716 -16.17 -3.34 4.05
C ALA A 716 -16.12 -2.04 4.88
N LEU A 717 -17.22 -1.27 4.92
CA LEU A 717 -17.23 0.10 5.43
C LEU A 717 -16.61 0.28 6.85
N PRO A 718 -16.92 -0.54 7.86
CA PRO A 718 -16.28 -0.42 9.18
C PRO A 718 -14.77 -0.68 9.16
N TRP A 719 -14.29 -1.53 8.25
CA TRP A 719 -12.87 -1.84 8.09
C TRP A 719 -12.15 -0.74 7.32
N VAL A 720 -12.81 -0.11 6.33
CA VAL A 720 -12.31 1.12 5.69
C VAL A 720 -12.10 2.21 6.75
N GLY A 721 -13.06 2.38 7.67
CA GLY A 721 -12.93 3.31 8.79
C GLY A 721 -11.72 3.00 9.68
N LEU A 722 -11.54 1.74 10.09
CA LEU A 722 -10.37 1.34 10.88
C LEU A 722 -9.04 1.54 10.12
N ALA A 723 -9.02 1.23 8.82
CA ALA A 723 -7.83 1.46 7.99
C ALA A 723 -7.49 2.95 7.89
N ALA A 724 -8.50 3.82 7.80
CA ALA A 724 -8.31 5.27 7.79
C ALA A 724 -7.77 5.76 9.14
N VAL A 725 -8.33 5.28 10.26
CA VAL A 725 -7.82 5.60 11.61
C VAL A 725 -6.35 5.21 11.73
N LEU A 726 -6.00 3.97 11.37
CA LEU A 726 -4.61 3.51 11.42
C LEU A 726 -3.70 4.33 10.48
N TYR A 727 -4.16 4.67 9.28
CA TYR A 727 -3.41 5.52 8.35
C TYR A 727 -3.13 6.92 8.95
N PHE A 728 -4.15 7.58 9.50
CA PHE A 728 -3.97 8.90 10.12
C PHE A 728 -3.12 8.83 11.39
N THR A 729 -3.27 7.78 12.21
CA THR A 729 -2.39 7.55 13.36
C THR A 729 -0.95 7.33 12.92
N GLY A 730 -0.70 6.52 11.89
CA GLY A 730 0.63 6.31 11.33
C GLY A 730 1.24 7.60 10.78
N ALA A 731 0.47 8.36 10.01
CA ALA A 731 0.92 9.66 9.49
C ALA A 731 1.24 10.63 10.64
N TRP A 732 0.41 10.68 11.68
CA TRP A 732 0.68 11.49 12.86
C TRP A 732 1.98 11.07 13.56
N ILE A 733 2.21 9.76 13.78
CA ILE A 733 3.44 9.22 14.37
C ILE A 733 4.67 9.65 13.55
N LEU A 734 4.63 9.48 12.22
CA LEU A 734 5.76 9.81 11.33
C LEU A 734 6.06 11.31 11.26
N LEU A 735 5.09 12.16 11.60
CA LEU A 735 5.25 13.62 11.68
C LEU A 735 5.76 14.10 13.05
N GLN A 736 5.85 13.22 14.06
CA GLN A 736 6.34 13.60 15.38
C GLN A 736 7.87 13.54 15.45
N PRO A 737 8.51 14.35 16.34
CA PRO A 737 9.91 14.18 16.68
C PRO A 737 10.16 12.77 17.23
N MET A 738 11.06 12.03 16.57
CA MET A 738 11.47 10.69 16.99
C MET A 738 12.72 10.74 17.87
N GLU A 739 12.67 10.05 19.00
CA GLU A 739 13.85 9.78 19.83
C GLU A 739 14.67 8.66 19.18
N MET A 740 15.85 9.03 18.68
CA MET A 740 16.74 8.08 18.05
C MET A 740 17.42 7.18 19.09
N ARG A 741 17.02 5.92 19.11
CA ARG A 741 17.55 4.88 20.00
C ARG A 741 18.76 4.19 19.37
N GLY A 742 19.87 4.12 20.09
CA GLY A 742 21.06 3.36 19.69
C GLY A 742 21.99 4.05 18.69
N MET A 743 21.99 5.39 18.66
CA MET A 743 22.93 6.19 17.86
C MET A 743 23.86 7.01 18.73
N VAL A 744 25.10 7.22 18.26
CA VAL A 744 25.91 8.36 18.70
C VAL A 744 25.32 9.59 18.00
N MET A 745 24.82 10.56 18.76
CA MET A 745 24.48 11.88 18.23
C MET A 745 25.75 12.67 17.90
#